data_AF-A0A5J5LX70-F1
#
_entry.id   AF-A0A5J5LX70-F1
#
_cell.length_a   1.000
_cell.length_b   1.000
_cell.length_c   1.000
_cell.angle_alpha   90.00
_cell.angle_beta   90.00
_cell.angle_gamma   90.00
#
_symmetry.space_group_name_H-M   'P 1'
#
loop_
_entity.id
_entity.type
_entity.pdbx_description
1 polymer ?
#
loop_
_entity_poly.entity_id
_entity_poly.type
_entity_poly.pdbx_seq_one_letter_code
_entity_poly.pdbx_strand_id
1 'polypeptide(L)'
;MNKPEQKLFPKFSYPKKTVNFILTFAFGLSMALGFAKLISFTSSASGKHTIIRDLPVYLEWLNGTNTLYLSLVLAGALGGLLYSILLDGELELPSWSKKNPNNLNPGFLAEIFVGISGAFIAYSVLPQELKQPGEQGLEITIFVTGLVGGYGGKAILDAALEKVMERIKTANLDKEKAESQSKELEEKIHIRNLVNQQIQNGLNQSELSEMQEKLEGATDDVKKIVFNVAHDARSLGRRTLTFKDRVNRTIPIFEALVASDNNNPSYNAELGYAYISSQPADLDKAISYLDRAIELRVPGASTERDSWKYEMNRAIARIGLGNSQSRDDILKDLFAVEQRKGLAQAIDEYERDGVDGGNNSIKNWLIQNQDWVSQQTNGKALLDEIQISEPAKPVTSTSAVTENQEDLVAAPPKTAKPVTSTSAVTENQEDLVAAPPNTKIKATIKTYLKKQPIDSSELGENEKKEVPAGKGYKVLKYSEEIDGHCLVELDYGAGTWYIWSDHWHLPWQKSSKDNGRSSVSAPESSQHQGVNLVTRQQAESVYGRKMSDQQFNDLNSCLQRFEINTVPRIRHFLSQTAHESGGLRWMEEIASGSAYEGRRDLGNTSPGDGRKYKGAGVIQLTGRHNYQKFADFIKDQKVMQGHSYVAQVYPFTSAGFWWKNNNMNALCDRGATVREVTKRVNGGYNGLADRQRYYDKACQVIKQLPSTPLHTEELAAQPETGKAATESSDQVSKVEVVREMPKILTPKDVDWSDMSTHLTPHFTLGENLRNDPRRIPHDTTLQNNILTIMRELEKIRTDYGKPIIITSGYRPEQINRAVGGVSNSQHIRGTAVDICPAHGDVFEFQKWVDQHWYGALGWGAKKGFVHIDCRNGKGWKTGGEKGVRWNY
;
A
#
# COMPACT_ATOMS: atom_id res chain seq x y z
N MET A 1 -36.37 88.78 -50.17
CA MET A 1 -36.35 87.46 -49.50
C MET A 1 -37.49 87.40 -48.50
N ASN A 2 -38.42 86.51 -48.80
CA ASN A 2 -39.40 85.80 -47.96
C ASN A 2 -40.16 86.56 -46.85
N LYS A 3 -41.42 86.85 -47.21
CA LYS A 3 -42.55 87.10 -46.32
C LYS A 3 -42.95 85.84 -45.52
N PRO A 4 -43.70 86.02 -44.42
CA PRO A 4 -43.99 85.01 -43.41
C PRO A 4 -45.39 84.38 -43.56
N GLU A 5 -45.73 83.57 -42.56
CA GLU A 5 -47.06 83.26 -42.00
C GLU A 5 -47.78 81.94 -42.30
N GLN A 6 -47.79 81.13 -41.23
CA GLN A 6 -48.93 80.48 -40.56
C GLN A 6 -49.97 79.64 -41.33
N LYS A 7 -50.01 78.39 -40.85
CA LYS A 7 -51.19 77.59 -40.44
C LYS A 7 -52.09 76.99 -41.53
N LEU A 8 -52.01 75.66 -41.60
CA LEU A 8 -53.21 74.81 -41.67
C LEU A 8 -52.98 73.55 -40.79
N PHE A 9 -53.75 73.40 -39.72
CA PHE A 9 -54.05 72.09 -39.08
C PHE A 9 -55.26 71.47 -39.81
N PRO A 10 -55.65 70.21 -39.55
CA PRO A 10 -54.86 68.99 -39.41
C PRO A 10 -55.37 67.89 -40.38
N LYS A 11 -54.55 66.86 -40.65
CA LYS A 11 -55.08 65.53 -41.01
C LYS A 11 -54.44 64.50 -40.10
N PHE A 12 -55.26 63.92 -39.23
CA PHE A 12 -54.89 62.76 -38.42
C PHE A 12 -54.41 61.63 -39.33
N SER A 13 -53.19 61.16 -39.10
CA SER A 13 -52.68 59.90 -39.63
C SER A 13 -52.39 59.00 -38.42
N TYR A 14 -53.16 57.92 -38.29
CA TYR A 14 -52.98 56.93 -37.23
C TYR A 14 -51.61 56.23 -37.39
N PRO A 15 -50.79 56.13 -36.33
CA PRO A 15 -49.49 55.49 -36.44
C PRO A 15 -49.66 53.97 -36.56
N LYS A 16 -49.22 53.42 -37.70
CA LYS A 16 -49.14 51.97 -38.04
C LYS A 16 -48.54 51.08 -36.94
N LYS A 17 -47.81 51.63 -35.96
CA LYS A 17 -47.20 50.89 -34.85
C LYS A 17 -48.22 50.34 -33.85
N THR A 18 -49.31 51.07 -33.58
CA THR A 18 -50.36 50.61 -32.65
C THR A 18 -51.22 49.52 -33.29
N VAL A 19 -51.49 49.64 -34.59
CA VAL A 19 -52.23 48.62 -35.36
C VAL A 19 -51.41 47.33 -35.50
N ASN A 20 -50.10 47.43 -35.76
CA ASN A 20 -49.21 46.26 -35.74
C ASN A 20 -49.12 45.63 -34.35
N PHE A 21 -49.00 46.42 -33.28
CA PHE A 21 -48.99 45.90 -31.93
C PHE A 21 -50.29 45.15 -31.59
N ILE A 22 -51.45 45.71 -31.92
CA ILE A 22 -52.76 45.07 -31.69
C ILE A 22 -52.91 43.81 -32.52
N LEU A 23 -52.46 43.81 -33.78
CA LEU A 23 -52.49 42.62 -34.65
C LEU A 23 -51.53 41.52 -34.17
N THR A 24 -50.32 41.88 -33.75
CA THR A 24 -49.32 40.92 -33.23
C THR A 24 -49.73 40.38 -31.86
N PHE A 25 -50.33 41.22 -31.00
CA PHE A 25 -50.92 40.80 -29.73
C PHE A 25 -52.12 39.87 -29.94
N ALA A 26 -53.03 40.21 -30.86
CA ALA A 26 -54.16 39.35 -31.21
C ALA A 26 -53.72 38.02 -31.82
N PHE A 27 -52.65 38.02 -32.63
CA PHE A 27 -52.08 36.81 -33.22
C PHE A 27 -51.38 35.93 -32.19
N GLY A 28 -50.60 36.52 -31.28
CA GLY A 28 -49.97 35.83 -30.16
C GLY A 28 -50.98 35.24 -29.18
N LEU A 29 -52.04 36.00 -28.86
CA LEU A 29 -53.17 35.54 -28.06
C LEU A 29 -53.92 34.38 -28.75
N SER A 30 -54.14 34.47 -30.06
CA SER A 30 -54.78 33.39 -30.84
C SER A 30 -53.95 32.11 -30.89
N MET A 31 -52.61 32.21 -30.99
CA MET A 31 -51.70 31.07 -30.94
C MET A 31 -51.65 30.42 -29.56
N ALA A 32 -51.60 31.22 -28.49
CA ALA A 32 -51.64 30.72 -27.11
C ALA A 32 -52.97 30.01 -26.79
N LEU A 33 -54.09 30.57 -27.24
CA LEU A 33 -55.42 29.96 -27.14
C LEU A 33 -55.55 28.68 -27.99
N GLY A 34 -54.91 28.64 -29.17
CA GLY A 34 -54.82 27.44 -30.01
C GLY A 34 -53.99 26.31 -29.37
N PHE A 35 -52.89 26.64 -28.70
CA PHE A 35 -52.06 25.68 -27.97
C PHE A 35 -52.76 25.17 -26.70
N ALA A 36 -53.48 26.04 -25.98
CA ALA A 36 -54.32 25.65 -24.85
C ALA A 36 -55.43 24.65 -25.28
N LYS A 37 -55.99 24.83 -26.48
CA LYS A 37 -56.96 23.90 -27.09
C LYS A 37 -56.32 22.58 -27.53
N LEU A 38 -55.09 22.60 -28.05
CA LEU A 38 -54.34 21.38 -28.40
C LEU A 38 -54.07 20.52 -27.16
N ILE A 39 -53.81 21.16 -26.02
CA ILE A 39 -53.63 20.50 -24.73
C ILE A 39 -54.98 20.03 -24.16
N SER A 40 -56.07 20.81 -24.31
CA SER A 40 -57.40 20.38 -23.82
C SER A 40 -58.04 19.25 -24.63
N PHE A 41 -57.65 19.05 -25.90
CA PHE A 41 -58.08 17.90 -26.71
C PHE A 41 -57.56 16.55 -26.21
N THR A 42 -56.60 16.53 -25.28
CA THR A 42 -56.17 15.31 -24.59
C THR A 42 -57.09 14.91 -23.43
N SER A 43 -58.12 15.71 -23.15
CA SER A 43 -59.08 15.47 -22.07
C SER A 43 -60.47 16.01 -22.44
N SER A 44 -61.28 15.21 -23.14
CA SER A 44 -62.62 14.79 -22.66
C SER A 44 -63.48 14.20 -23.80
N ALA A 45 -64.22 13.12 -23.51
CA ALA A 45 -65.16 12.47 -24.44
C ALA A 45 -66.63 12.56 -23.96
N SER A 46 -67.52 12.83 -24.93
CA SER A 46 -69.01 12.79 -24.90
C SER A 46 -69.71 13.95 -24.15
N GLY A 47 -70.84 14.53 -24.58
CA GLY A 47 -71.81 14.32 -25.65
C GLY A 47 -72.87 15.46 -25.67
N LYS A 48 -73.70 15.52 -26.72
CA LYS A 48 -74.49 16.65 -27.28
C LYS A 48 -75.77 17.12 -26.51
N HIS A 49 -76.20 18.39 -26.67
CA HIS A 49 -77.41 18.85 -27.44
C HIS A 49 -77.77 20.37 -27.33
N THR A 50 -78.02 20.99 -28.51
CA THR A 50 -78.90 22.12 -28.99
C THR A 50 -79.81 22.94 -28.02
N ILE A 51 -80.21 24.25 -28.14
CA ILE A 51 -80.30 25.30 -29.21
C ILE A 51 -80.60 26.73 -28.60
N ILE A 52 -79.98 27.81 -29.16
CA ILE A 52 -80.36 29.27 -29.36
C ILE A 52 -80.87 30.13 -28.14
N ARG A 53 -80.35 31.33 -27.74
CA ARG A 53 -80.08 32.60 -28.46
C ARG A 53 -79.24 33.63 -27.61
N ASP A 54 -78.21 34.22 -28.23
CA ASP A 54 -77.54 35.53 -28.07
C ASP A 54 -77.06 36.10 -26.68
N LEU A 55 -75.74 36.41 -26.65
CA LEU A 55 -75.04 37.53 -25.95
C LEU A 55 -73.99 37.31 -24.80
N PRO A 56 -73.31 36.15 -24.63
CA PRO A 56 -72.09 36.10 -23.80
C PRO A 56 -70.89 35.27 -24.36
N VAL A 57 -70.46 35.52 -25.60
CA VAL A 57 -69.51 34.62 -26.32
C VAL A 57 -68.02 34.79 -25.96
N TYR A 58 -67.59 35.83 -25.24
CA TYR A 58 -66.15 36.05 -24.97
C TYR A 58 -65.65 35.68 -23.57
N LEU A 59 -66.52 35.33 -22.62
CA LEU A 59 -66.11 35.07 -21.22
C LEU A 59 -66.38 33.65 -20.70
N GLU A 60 -67.13 32.80 -21.42
CA GLU A 60 -67.33 31.38 -21.03
C GLU A 60 -66.22 30.43 -21.54
N TRP A 61 -65.33 30.89 -22.42
CA TRP A 61 -64.25 30.08 -23.02
C TRP A 61 -63.09 29.75 -22.06
N LEU A 62 -63.12 30.29 -20.83
CA LEU A 62 -62.10 30.11 -19.77
C LEU A 62 -62.56 29.20 -18.62
N ASN A 63 -63.79 28.67 -18.67
CA ASN A 63 -64.28 27.79 -17.59
C ASN A 63 -63.58 26.43 -17.63
N GLY A 64 -62.62 26.26 -16.71
CA GLY A 64 -61.85 25.02 -16.51
C GLY A 64 -60.33 25.17 -16.58
N THR A 65 -59.79 26.35 -16.93
CA THR A 65 -58.34 26.59 -16.90
C THR A 65 -57.89 26.93 -15.48
N ASN A 66 -56.79 26.31 -15.03
CA ASN A 66 -56.24 26.61 -13.72
C ASN A 66 -55.60 28.00 -13.73
N THR A 67 -56.26 28.97 -13.08
CA THR A 67 -55.94 30.40 -13.07
C THR A 67 -54.49 30.69 -12.66
N LEU A 68 -53.91 29.83 -11.82
CA LEU A 68 -52.49 29.91 -11.42
C LEU A 68 -51.53 29.74 -12.61
N TYR A 69 -51.72 28.68 -13.39
CA TYR A 69 -50.83 28.36 -14.51
C TYR A 69 -50.99 29.38 -15.64
N LEU A 70 -52.21 29.86 -15.86
CA LEU A 70 -52.48 30.91 -16.83
C LEU A 70 -51.78 32.23 -16.43
N SER A 71 -51.87 32.62 -15.16
CA SER A 71 -51.19 33.81 -14.64
C SER A 71 -49.67 33.70 -14.71
N LEU A 72 -49.08 32.54 -14.41
CA LEU A 72 -47.64 32.31 -14.52
C LEU A 72 -47.14 32.34 -15.97
N VAL A 73 -47.89 31.75 -16.91
CA VAL A 73 -47.54 31.77 -18.34
C VAL A 73 -47.61 33.18 -18.89
N LEU A 74 -48.67 33.94 -18.58
CA LEU A 74 -48.83 35.32 -19.04
C LEU A 74 -47.78 36.25 -18.44
N ALA A 75 -47.53 36.13 -17.12
CA ALA A 75 -46.54 36.95 -16.43
C ALA A 75 -45.10 36.60 -16.85
N GLY A 76 -44.80 35.31 -17.05
CA GLY A 76 -43.50 34.86 -17.53
C GLY A 76 -43.19 35.27 -18.96
N ALA A 77 -44.18 35.16 -19.86
CA ALA A 77 -44.08 35.65 -21.23
C ALA A 77 -43.85 37.17 -21.28
N LEU A 78 -44.56 37.92 -20.43
CA LEU A 78 -44.40 39.37 -20.29
C LEU A 78 -43.03 39.73 -19.71
N GLY A 79 -42.55 39.00 -18.70
CA GLY A 79 -41.22 39.19 -18.09
C GLY A 79 -40.08 38.96 -19.09
N GLY A 80 -40.17 37.91 -19.91
CA GLY A 80 -39.20 37.63 -20.99
C GLY A 80 -39.20 38.71 -22.07
N LEU A 81 -40.36 39.22 -22.47
CA LEU A 81 -40.46 40.35 -23.42
C LEU A 81 -39.91 41.66 -22.83
N LEU A 82 -40.21 41.95 -21.56
CA LEU A 82 -39.72 43.14 -20.86
C LEU A 82 -38.19 43.13 -20.73
N TYR A 83 -37.57 41.96 -20.52
CA TYR A 83 -36.12 41.80 -20.54
C TYR A 83 -35.53 42.30 -21.86
N SER A 84 -36.00 41.78 -23.01
CA SER A 84 -35.48 42.19 -24.33
C SER A 84 -35.73 43.66 -24.64
N ILE A 85 -36.87 44.22 -24.22
CA ILE A 85 -37.21 45.63 -24.48
C ILE A 85 -36.39 46.58 -23.60
N LEU A 86 -36.14 46.24 -22.33
CA LEU A 86 -35.49 47.13 -21.36
C LEU A 86 -33.96 47.01 -21.31
N LEU A 87 -33.41 45.80 -21.47
CA LEU A 87 -31.96 45.56 -21.38
C LEU A 87 -31.30 45.53 -22.76
N ASP A 88 -31.87 44.78 -23.70
CA ASP A 88 -31.28 44.60 -25.03
C ASP A 88 -31.66 45.75 -25.99
N GLY A 89 -32.72 46.51 -25.69
CA GLY A 89 -33.13 47.72 -26.42
C GLY A 89 -33.69 47.47 -27.83
N GLU A 90 -33.68 46.23 -28.31
CA GLU A 90 -34.17 45.82 -29.62
C GLU A 90 -35.03 44.55 -29.50
N LEU A 91 -36.18 44.52 -30.19
CA LEU A 91 -37.05 43.35 -30.28
C LEU A 91 -36.78 42.64 -31.62
N GLU A 92 -35.97 41.59 -31.60
CA GLU A 92 -35.67 40.82 -32.81
C GLU A 92 -36.86 39.94 -33.23
N LEU A 93 -37.30 40.09 -34.47
CA LEU A 93 -38.31 39.19 -35.04
C LEU A 93 -37.69 37.83 -35.38
N PRO A 94 -38.48 36.74 -35.31
CA PRO A 94 -38.05 35.43 -35.76
C PRO A 94 -37.58 35.54 -37.22
N SER A 95 -36.37 35.09 -37.48
CA SER A 95 -35.77 35.17 -38.81
C SER A 95 -34.96 33.92 -39.10
N TRP A 96 -34.93 33.50 -40.35
CA TRP A 96 -34.08 32.40 -40.77
C TRP A 96 -32.65 32.91 -40.93
N SER A 97 -31.68 32.14 -40.42
CA SER A 97 -30.27 32.53 -40.44
C SER A 97 -29.79 32.76 -41.87
N LYS A 98 -29.24 33.96 -42.13
CA LYS A 98 -28.70 34.33 -43.44
C LYS A 98 -27.51 33.44 -43.89
N LYS A 99 -26.82 32.80 -42.94
CA LYS A 99 -25.69 31.89 -43.22
C LYS A 99 -26.11 30.43 -43.39
N ASN A 100 -27.26 30.03 -42.84
CA ASN A 100 -27.71 28.64 -42.91
C ASN A 100 -29.26 28.60 -42.94
N PRO A 101 -29.89 28.45 -44.11
CA PRO A 101 -31.33 28.63 -44.28
C PRO A 101 -32.20 27.67 -43.49
N ASN A 102 -31.64 26.56 -43.00
CA ASN A 102 -32.34 25.59 -42.15
C ASN A 102 -32.34 25.95 -40.66
N ASN A 103 -31.65 27.02 -40.26
CA ASN A 103 -31.52 27.41 -38.87
C ASN A 103 -32.41 28.62 -38.57
N LEU A 104 -33.48 28.39 -37.80
CA LEU A 104 -34.39 29.45 -37.35
C LEU A 104 -33.76 30.19 -36.17
N ASN A 105 -33.59 31.50 -36.29
CA ASN A 105 -33.41 32.37 -35.13
C ASN A 105 -34.81 32.74 -34.61
N PRO A 106 -35.26 32.19 -33.48
CA PRO A 106 -36.61 32.41 -32.96
C PRO A 106 -36.85 33.86 -32.48
N GLY A 107 -35.81 34.68 -32.29
CA GLY A 107 -35.96 36.07 -31.83
C GLY A 107 -36.77 36.17 -30.53
N PHE A 108 -37.69 37.13 -30.45
CA PHE A 108 -38.52 37.37 -29.26
C PHE A 108 -39.36 36.15 -28.83
N LEU A 109 -39.60 35.18 -29.71
CA LEU A 109 -40.33 33.95 -29.34
C LEU A 109 -39.50 33.09 -28.37
N ALA A 110 -38.18 33.01 -28.54
CA ALA A 110 -37.34 32.30 -27.57
C ALA A 110 -37.35 32.98 -26.20
N GLU A 111 -37.34 34.31 -26.17
CA GLU A 111 -37.38 35.11 -24.95
C GLU A 111 -38.71 34.92 -24.19
N ILE A 112 -39.82 34.76 -24.90
CA ILE A 112 -41.11 34.37 -24.31
C ILE A 112 -41.02 32.97 -23.66
N PHE A 113 -40.45 31.98 -24.33
CA PHE A 113 -40.34 30.61 -23.79
C PHE A 113 -39.40 30.54 -22.58
N VAL A 114 -38.27 31.26 -22.63
CA VAL A 114 -37.33 31.38 -21.51
C VAL A 114 -37.98 32.10 -20.33
N GLY A 115 -38.75 33.17 -20.58
CA GLY A 115 -39.49 33.90 -19.56
C GLY A 115 -40.58 33.05 -18.89
N ILE A 116 -41.35 32.28 -19.67
CA ILE A 116 -42.33 31.33 -19.13
C ILE A 116 -41.63 30.28 -18.24
N SER A 117 -40.50 29.73 -18.69
CA SER A 117 -39.73 28.74 -17.93
C SER A 117 -39.20 29.31 -16.60
N GLY A 118 -38.68 30.55 -16.63
CA GLY A 118 -38.23 31.27 -15.44
C GLY A 118 -39.34 31.54 -14.42
N ALA A 119 -40.56 31.85 -14.90
CA ALA A 119 -41.74 32.04 -14.04
C ALA A 119 -42.11 30.76 -13.26
N PHE A 120 -42.06 29.60 -13.92
CA PHE A 120 -42.33 28.31 -13.26
C PHE A 120 -41.26 27.95 -12.22
N ILE A 121 -39.99 28.22 -12.52
CA ILE A 121 -38.89 27.99 -11.57
C ILE A 121 -39.05 28.92 -10.35
N ALA A 122 -39.28 30.22 -10.56
CA ALA A 122 -39.48 31.17 -9.47
C ALA A 122 -40.67 30.80 -8.58
N TYR A 123 -41.79 30.36 -9.18
CA TYR A 123 -42.93 29.86 -8.43
C TYR A 123 -42.62 28.58 -7.64
N SER A 124 -41.80 27.67 -8.18
CA SER A 124 -41.41 26.43 -7.47
C SER A 124 -40.62 26.71 -6.19
N VAL A 125 -39.79 27.76 -6.19
CA VAL A 125 -38.91 28.15 -5.07
C VAL A 125 -39.60 29.14 -4.10
N LEU A 126 -40.77 29.69 -4.47
CA LEU A 126 -41.53 30.60 -3.60
C LEU A 126 -41.92 29.90 -2.27
N PRO A 127 -41.66 30.51 -1.09
CA PRO A 127 -41.99 29.95 0.22
C PRO A 127 -43.45 29.54 0.37
N GLN A 128 -43.74 28.47 1.14
CA GLN A 128 -45.10 27.92 1.26
C GLN A 128 -46.08 28.89 1.94
N GLU A 129 -45.58 29.79 2.79
CA GLU A 129 -46.34 30.83 3.48
C GLU A 129 -46.98 31.81 2.48
N LEU A 130 -46.34 32.04 1.33
CA LEU A 130 -46.82 32.91 0.26
C LEU A 130 -47.71 32.18 -0.77
N LYS A 131 -47.92 30.87 -0.61
CA LYS A 131 -48.75 30.02 -1.48
C LYS A 131 -50.14 29.70 -0.88
N GLN A 132 -50.44 30.17 0.33
CA GLN A 132 -51.69 29.86 1.02
C GLN A 132 -52.87 30.70 0.47
N PRO A 133 -54.01 30.08 0.12
CA PRO A 133 -55.21 30.81 -0.30
C PRO A 133 -55.94 31.39 0.92
N GLY A 134 -55.98 32.72 1.05
CA GLY A 134 -56.67 33.36 2.18
C GLY A 134 -56.73 34.88 2.23
N GLU A 135 -55.90 35.62 1.48
CA GLU A 135 -55.96 37.09 1.42
C GLU A 135 -55.94 37.59 -0.03
N GLN A 136 -56.50 38.79 -0.26
CA GLN A 136 -56.64 39.47 -1.56
C GLN A 136 -55.31 39.77 -2.32
N GLY A 137 -54.19 39.12 -1.98
CA GLY A 137 -52.87 39.33 -2.56
C GLY A 137 -52.28 38.13 -3.33
N LEU A 138 -52.84 36.92 -3.24
CA LEU A 138 -52.22 35.72 -3.82
C LEU A 138 -52.05 35.80 -5.34
N GLU A 139 -53.06 36.31 -6.06
CA GLU A 139 -52.99 36.48 -7.52
C GLU A 139 -51.93 37.52 -7.93
N ILE A 140 -51.78 38.60 -7.14
CA ILE A 140 -50.76 39.63 -7.35
C ILE A 140 -49.37 39.05 -7.07
N THR A 141 -49.20 38.28 -6.00
CA THR A 141 -47.93 37.62 -5.66
C THR A 141 -47.53 36.61 -6.71
N ILE A 142 -48.46 35.80 -7.23
CA ILE A 142 -48.21 34.86 -8.33
C ILE A 142 -47.79 35.61 -9.60
N PHE A 143 -48.51 36.68 -9.95
CA PHE A 143 -48.22 37.48 -11.14
C PHE A 143 -46.86 38.18 -11.03
N VAL A 144 -46.54 38.81 -9.90
CA VAL A 144 -45.24 39.46 -9.65
C VAL A 144 -44.12 38.43 -9.62
N THR A 145 -44.33 37.27 -9.00
CA THR A 145 -43.35 36.16 -9.00
C THR A 145 -43.09 35.64 -10.41
N GLY A 146 -44.14 35.50 -11.23
CA GLY A 146 -44.02 35.10 -12.63
C GLY A 146 -43.29 36.15 -13.48
N LEU A 147 -43.52 37.43 -13.23
CA LEU A 147 -42.88 38.53 -13.96
C LEU A 147 -41.40 38.68 -13.58
N VAL A 148 -41.06 38.60 -12.30
CA VAL A 148 -39.68 38.62 -11.79
C VAL A 148 -38.92 37.36 -12.22
N GLY A 149 -39.56 36.18 -12.14
CA GLY A 149 -39.00 34.92 -12.62
C GLY A 149 -38.77 34.91 -14.13
N GLY A 150 -39.69 35.49 -14.91
CA GLY A 150 -39.55 35.64 -16.34
C GLY A 150 -38.46 36.64 -16.75
N TYR A 151 -38.29 37.72 -15.99
CA TYR A 151 -37.22 38.70 -16.19
C TYR A 151 -35.84 38.17 -15.76
N GLY A 152 -35.75 37.38 -14.68
CA GLY A 152 -34.49 36.83 -14.15
C GLY A 152 -34.07 35.47 -14.71
N GLY A 153 -34.95 34.76 -15.44
CA GLY A 153 -34.72 33.39 -15.89
C GLY A 153 -33.56 33.21 -16.88
N LYS A 154 -33.33 34.18 -17.76
CA LYS A 154 -32.21 34.17 -18.72
C LYS A 154 -30.85 34.29 -18.02
N ALA A 155 -30.72 35.21 -17.06
CA ALA A 155 -29.50 35.37 -16.27
C ALA A 155 -29.14 34.13 -15.43
N ILE A 156 -30.15 33.44 -14.88
CA ILE A 156 -29.95 32.19 -14.13
C ILE A 156 -29.55 31.04 -15.08
N LEU A 157 -30.16 30.97 -16.27
CA LEU A 157 -29.86 29.94 -17.27
C LEU A 157 -28.46 30.12 -17.87
N ASP A 158 -28.06 31.36 -18.18
CA ASP A 158 -26.73 31.69 -18.70
C ASP A 158 -25.65 31.38 -17.65
N ALA A 159 -25.87 31.75 -16.38
CA ALA A 159 -24.95 31.40 -15.29
C ALA A 159 -24.85 29.88 -15.05
N ALA A 160 -25.96 29.15 -15.20
CA ALA A 160 -25.96 27.69 -15.08
C ALA A 160 -25.24 27.02 -16.27
N LEU A 161 -25.44 27.54 -17.48
CA LEU A 161 -24.82 27.03 -18.70
C LEU A 161 -23.31 27.31 -18.71
N GLU A 162 -22.88 28.49 -18.28
CA GLU A 162 -21.47 28.86 -18.16
C GLU A 162 -20.75 27.92 -17.17
N LYS A 163 -21.37 27.63 -16.02
CA LYS A 163 -20.84 26.70 -15.02
C LYS A 163 -20.75 25.25 -15.52
N VAL A 164 -21.66 24.81 -16.39
CA VAL A 164 -21.59 23.49 -17.02
C VAL A 164 -20.52 23.44 -18.10
N MET A 165 -20.40 24.49 -18.92
CA MET A 165 -19.38 24.58 -19.97
C MET A 165 -17.96 24.67 -19.38
N GLU A 166 -17.78 25.38 -18.26
CA GLU A 166 -16.52 25.42 -17.53
C GLU A 166 -16.14 24.05 -16.96
N ARG A 167 -17.11 23.30 -16.40
CA ARG A 167 -16.91 21.91 -15.93
C ARG A 167 -16.55 20.94 -17.06
N ILE A 168 -17.11 21.11 -18.26
CA ILE A 168 -16.77 20.29 -19.43
C ILE A 168 -15.35 20.59 -19.91
N LYS A 169 -14.96 21.87 -19.94
CA LYS A 169 -13.59 22.27 -20.31
C LYS A 169 -12.55 21.72 -19.33
N THR A 170 -12.79 21.84 -18.01
CA THR A 170 -11.88 21.31 -16.99
C THR A 170 -11.80 19.79 -17.02
N ALA A 171 -12.93 19.10 -17.20
CA ALA A 171 -12.94 17.63 -17.32
C ALA A 171 -12.16 17.12 -18.55
N ASN A 172 -12.23 17.83 -19.68
CA ASN A 172 -11.47 17.46 -20.88
C ASN A 172 -9.96 17.69 -20.69
N LEU A 173 -9.57 18.80 -20.08
CA LEU A 173 -8.15 19.07 -19.74
C LEU A 173 -7.60 18.04 -18.75
N ASP A 174 -8.37 17.70 -17.71
CA ASP A 174 -7.98 16.67 -16.74
C ASP A 174 -7.88 15.28 -17.38
N LYS A 175 -8.75 14.97 -18.35
CA LYS A 175 -8.70 13.73 -19.13
C LYS A 175 -7.43 13.66 -19.98
N GLU A 176 -7.11 14.71 -20.74
CA GLU A 176 -5.89 14.75 -21.57
C GLU A 176 -4.63 14.61 -20.71
N LYS A 177 -4.60 15.29 -19.56
CA LYS A 177 -3.51 15.17 -18.58
C LYS A 177 -3.41 13.76 -18.00
N ALA A 178 -4.52 13.13 -17.65
CA ALA A 178 -4.54 11.76 -17.15
C ALA A 178 -4.10 10.74 -18.22
N GLU A 179 -4.48 10.93 -19.49
CA GLU A 179 -4.05 10.08 -20.60
C GLU A 179 -2.54 10.21 -20.86
N SER A 180 -2.00 11.43 -20.81
CA SER A 180 -0.55 11.67 -20.92
C SER A 180 0.22 11.01 -19.76
N GLN A 181 -0.25 11.17 -18.52
CA GLN A 181 0.36 10.54 -17.35
C GLN A 181 0.26 9.00 -17.39
N SER A 182 -0.84 8.45 -17.92
CA SER A 182 -1.01 7.01 -18.10
C SER A 182 0.00 6.45 -19.10
N LYS A 183 0.21 7.11 -20.24
CA LYS A 183 1.21 6.71 -21.24
C LYS A 183 2.63 6.75 -20.66
N GLU A 184 2.96 7.82 -19.94
CA GLU A 184 4.26 7.93 -19.26
C GLU A 184 4.45 6.79 -18.25
N LEU A 185 3.42 6.46 -17.46
CA LEU A 185 3.49 5.38 -16.50
C LEU A 185 3.61 3.99 -17.16
N GLU A 186 2.92 3.75 -18.26
CA GLU A 186 3.01 2.51 -19.05
C GLU A 186 4.43 2.32 -19.59
N GLU A 187 5.06 3.37 -20.11
CA GLU A 187 6.44 3.31 -20.59
C GLU A 187 7.44 3.03 -19.45
N LYS A 188 7.26 3.66 -18.29
CA LYS A 188 8.06 3.38 -17.08
C LYS A 188 7.94 1.91 -16.64
N ILE A 189 6.74 1.35 -16.70
CA ILE A 189 6.49 -0.06 -16.35
C ILE A 189 7.14 -0.98 -17.37
N HIS A 190 7.03 -0.65 -18.66
CA HIS A 190 7.60 -1.44 -19.74
C HIS A 190 9.12 -1.56 -19.64
N ILE A 191 9.82 -0.43 -19.48
CA ILE A 191 11.29 -0.42 -19.29
C ILE A 191 11.69 -1.26 -18.07
N ARG A 192 10.97 -1.12 -16.95
CA ARG A 192 11.25 -1.90 -15.74
C ARG A 192 11.05 -3.40 -15.97
N ASN A 193 10.02 -3.79 -16.71
CA ASN A 193 9.74 -5.19 -17.00
C ASN A 193 10.85 -5.81 -17.86
N LEU A 194 11.29 -5.10 -18.91
CA LEU A 194 12.42 -5.53 -19.75
C LEU A 194 13.70 -5.69 -18.92
N VAL A 195 14.03 -4.71 -18.07
CA VAL A 195 15.20 -4.79 -17.17
C VAL A 195 15.12 -5.98 -16.21
N ASN A 196 13.95 -6.19 -15.60
CA ASN A 196 13.76 -7.32 -14.69
C ASN A 196 13.87 -8.67 -15.41
N GLN A 197 13.29 -8.78 -16.61
CA GLN A 197 13.38 -9.98 -17.44
C GLN A 197 14.83 -10.24 -17.87
N GLN A 198 15.55 -9.18 -18.28
CA GLN A 198 16.97 -9.24 -18.59
C GLN A 198 17.77 -9.78 -17.39
N ILE A 199 17.56 -9.27 -16.18
CA ILE A 199 18.28 -9.73 -14.98
C ILE A 199 17.94 -11.19 -14.65
N GLN A 200 16.66 -11.57 -14.73
CA GLN A 200 16.21 -12.89 -14.31
C GLN A 200 16.61 -13.98 -15.31
N ASN A 201 16.21 -13.81 -16.57
CA ASN A 201 16.23 -14.87 -17.59
C ASN A 201 17.04 -14.48 -18.83
N GLY A 202 17.39 -13.20 -18.99
CA GLY A 202 17.95 -12.67 -20.23
C GLY A 202 16.86 -12.33 -21.25
N LEU A 203 17.19 -11.41 -22.14
CA LEU A 203 16.39 -11.00 -23.29
C LEU A 203 17.01 -11.56 -24.57
N ASN A 204 16.17 -11.75 -25.59
CA ASN A 204 16.67 -11.97 -26.94
C ASN A 204 17.24 -10.66 -27.52
N GLN A 205 17.96 -10.74 -28.64
CA GLN A 205 18.65 -9.57 -29.21
C GLN A 205 17.71 -8.40 -29.54
N SER A 206 16.49 -8.68 -30.03
CA SER A 206 15.52 -7.62 -30.37
C SER A 206 15.01 -6.91 -29.12
N GLU A 207 14.63 -7.69 -28.10
CA GLU A 207 14.15 -7.15 -26.82
C GLU A 207 15.26 -6.40 -26.07
N LEU A 208 16.50 -6.89 -26.17
CA LEU A 208 17.66 -6.26 -25.57
C LEU A 208 17.92 -4.88 -26.19
N SER A 209 17.92 -4.79 -27.53
CA SER A 209 18.06 -3.52 -28.23
C SER A 209 16.91 -2.56 -27.90
N GLU A 210 15.67 -3.05 -27.83
CA GLU A 210 14.53 -2.24 -27.41
C GLU A 210 14.71 -1.68 -25.98
N MET A 211 15.14 -2.53 -25.05
CA MET A 211 15.42 -2.13 -23.67
C MET A 211 16.48 -1.03 -23.62
N GLN A 212 17.57 -1.19 -24.37
CA GLN A 212 18.68 -0.23 -24.37
C GLN A 212 18.25 1.11 -24.96
N GLU A 213 17.59 1.12 -26.12
CA GLU A 213 17.08 2.34 -26.78
C GLU A 213 16.11 3.10 -25.85
N LYS A 214 15.14 2.38 -25.26
CA LYS A 214 14.16 2.99 -24.36
C LYS A 214 14.79 3.50 -23.07
N LEU A 215 15.78 2.78 -22.52
CA LEU A 215 16.48 3.20 -21.31
C LEU A 215 17.37 4.42 -21.55
N GLU A 216 17.99 4.52 -22.72
CA GLU A 216 18.80 5.67 -23.12
C GLU A 216 17.98 6.97 -23.15
N GLY A 217 16.79 6.91 -23.77
CA GLY A 217 15.83 8.01 -23.84
C GLY A 217 15.00 8.25 -22.57
N ALA A 218 15.14 7.43 -21.53
CA ALA A 218 14.31 7.50 -20.34
C ALA A 218 14.60 8.73 -19.45
N THR A 219 13.64 9.09 -18.60
CA THR A 219 13.80 10.15 -17.60
C THR A 219 14.74 9.73 -16.47
N ASP A 220 15.36 10.70 -15.78
CA ASP A 220 16.31 10.45 -14.69
C ASP A 220 15.74 9.59 -13.56
N ASP A 221 14.45 9.74 -13.26
CA ASP A 221 13.78 8.95 -12.23
C ASP A 221 13.73 7.46 -12.60
N VAL A 222 13.50 7.15 -13.87
CA VAL A 222 13.51 5.77 -14.39
C VAL A 222 14.93 5.22 -14.35
N LYS A 223 15.89 5.99 -14.85
CA LYS A 223 17.31 5.61 -14.87
C LYS A 223 17.83 5.30 -13.46
N LYS A 224 17.48 6.13 -12.46
CA LYS A 224 17.81 5.87 -11.03
C LYS A 224 17.22 4.56 -10.51
N ILE A 225 15.95 4.27 -10.83
CA ILE A 225 15.31 3.02 -10.39
C ILE A 225 15.99 1.82 -11.04
N VAL A 226 16.22 1.88 -12.36
CA VAL A 226 16.90 0.82 -13.12
C VAL A 226 18.32 0.60 -12.61
N PHE A 227 19.07 1.69 -12.37
CA PHE A 227 20.41 1.63 -11.79
C PHE A 227 20.42 0.88 -10.46
N ASN A 228 19.52 1.23 -9.53
CA ASN A 228 19.46 0.55 -8.22
C ASN A 228 19.12 -0.94 -8.35
N VAL A 229 18.17 -1.29 -9.22
CA VAL A 229 17.78 -2.68 -9.45
C VAL A 229 18.93 -3.49 -10.05
N ALA A 230 19.64 -2.93 -11.04
CA ALA A 230 20.80 -3.57 -11.66
C ALA A 230 21.98 -3.68 -10.66
N HIS A 231 22.21 -2.64 -9.85
CA HIS A 231 23.22 -2.64 -8.79
C HIS A 231 22.99 -3.76 -7.78
N ASP A 232 21.77 -3.88 -7.25
CA ASP A 232 21.40 -4.93 -6.30
C ASP A 232 21.55 -6.32 -6.92
N ALA A 233 21.12 -6.49 -8.18
CA ALA A 233 21.23 -7.75 -8.90
C ALA A 233 22.70 -8.17 -9.11
N ARG A 234 23.58 -7.23 -9.49
CA ARG A 234 25.02 -7.46 -9.64
C ARG A 234 25.66 -7.83 -8.31
N SER A 235 25.35 -7.08 -7.25
CA SER A 235 25.87 -7.29 -5.90
C SER A 235 25.48 -8.68 -5.35
N LEU A 236 24.23 -9.10 -5.56
CA LEU A 236 23.76 -10.44 -5.20
C LEU A 236 24.44 -11.54 -6.03
N GLY A 237 24.53 -11.36 -7.34
CA GLY A 237 25.16 -12.32 -8.26
C GLY A 237 26.62 -12.61 -7.92
N ARG A 238 27.32 -11.62 -7.36
CA ARG A 238 28.68 -11.76 -6.84
C ARG A 238 28.76 -12.64 -5.59
N ARG A 239 27.86 -12.43 -4.63
CA ARG A 239 27.90 -13.07 -3.30
C ARG A 239 27.45 -14.52 -3.30
N THR A 240 26.81 -14.98 -4.37
CA THR A 240 26.18 -16.30 -4.43
C THR A 240 26.46 -17.02 -5.74
N LEU A 241 27.13 -18.18 -5.64
CA LEU A 241 27.46 -19.06 -6.78
C LEU A 241 26.25 -19.39 -7.67
N THR A 242 25.06 -19.51 -7.09
CA THR A 242 23.80 -19.81 -7.79
C THR A 242 23.34 -18.68 -8.73
N PHE A 243 23.83 -17.45 -8.56
CA PHE A 243 23.40 -16.28 -9.31
C PHE A 243 24.54 -15.63 -10.12
N LYS A 244 25.65 -16.35 -10.33
CA LYS A 244 26.84 -15.83 -11.02
C LYS A 244 26.54 -15.33 -12.44
N ASP A 245 25.63 -16.00 -13.15
CA ASP A 245 25.20 -15.60 -14.51
C ASP A 245 24.42 -14.27 -14.53
N ARG A 246 23.90 -13.81 -13.38
CA ARG A 246 23.18 -12.52 -13.31
C ARG A 246 24.10 -11.34 -13.52
N VAL A 247 25.38 -11.43 -13.14
CA VAL A 247 26.36 -10.35 -13.34
C VAL A 247 26.48 -10.03 -14.83
N ASN A 248 26.69 -11.04 -15.67
CA ASN A 248 26.76 -10.88 -17.13
C ASN A 248 25.48 -10.23 -17.70
N ARG A 249 24.30 -10.55 -17.14
CA ARG A 249 23.03 -9.98 -17.59
C ARG A 249 22.82 -8.52 -17.19
N THR A 250 23.54 -8.01 -16.18
CA THR A 250 23.51 -6.58 -15.81
C THR A 250 24.36 -5.70 -16.70
N ILE A 251 25.36 -6.25 -17.40
CA ILE A 251 26.29 -5.47 -18.26
C ILE A 251 25.54 -4.65 -19.31
N PRO A 252 24.63 -5.20 -20.14
CA PRO A 252 23.92 -4.42 -21.15
C PRO A 252 23.04 -3.29 -20.59
N ILE A 253 22.59 -3.43 -19.33
CA ILE A 253 21.79 -2.41 -18.64
C ILE A 253 22.69 -1.24 -18.25
N PHE A 254 23.85 -1.53 -17.65
CA PHE A 254 24.83 -0.50 -17.30
C PHE A 254 25.44 0.17 -18.54
N GLU A 255 25.66 -0.58 -19.63
CA GLU A 255 26.07 -0.01 -20.93
C GLU A 255 25.06 1.01 -21.46
N ALA A 256 23.75 0.70 -21.40
CA ALA A 256 22.71 1.65 -21.79
C ALA A 256 22.65 2.88 -20.87
N LEU A 257 22.87 2.71 -19.57
CA LEU A 257 22.95 3.84 -18.65
C LEU A 257 24.15 4.75 -18.95
N VAL A 258 25.33 4.16 -19.23
CA VAL A 258 26.54 4.90 -19.63
C VAL A 258 26.36 5.57 -21.00
N ALA A 259 25.72 4.90 -21.97
CA ALA A 259 25.37 5.51 -23.25
C ALA A 259 24.46 6.74 -23.06
N SER A 260 23.51 6.65 -22.12
CA SER A 260 22.58 7.74 -21.81
C SER A 260 23.23 8.94 -21.12
N ASP A 261 24.20 8.70 -20.25
CA ASP A 261 24.95 9.73 -19.52
C ASP A 261 26.35 9.22 -19.16
N ASN A 262 27.28 9.43 -20.09
CA ASN A 262 28.68 9.02 -19.93
C ASN A 262 29.43 9.90 -18.91
N ASN A 263 28.83 10.98 -18.42
CA ASN A 263 29.41 11.85 -17.41
C ASN A 263 28.96 11.48 -15.99
N ASN A 264 28.17 10.42 -15.84
CA ASN A 264 27.79 9.91 -14.54
C ASN A 264 28.89 8.99 -13.97
N PRO A 265 29.57 9.36 -12.87
CA PRO A 265 30.64 8.52 -12.30
C PRO A 265 30.11 7.19 -11.76
N SER A 266 28.85 7.15 -11.30
CA SER A 266 28.26 5.93 -10.72
C SER A 266 27.96 4.89 -11.79
N TYR A 267 27.49 5.32 -12.97
CA TYR A 267 27.21 4.42 -14.10
C TYR A 267 28.50 3.78 -14.61
N ASN A 268 29.53 4.60 -14.81
CA ASN A 268 30.86 4.14 -15.21
C ASN A 268 31.45 3.16 -14.18
N ALA A 269 31.39 3.49 -12.88
CA ALA A 269 31.92 2.63 -11.84
C ALA A 269 31.21 1.26 -11.78
N GLU A 270 29.88 1.23 -11.82
CA GLU A 270 29.12 -0.02 -11.78
C GLU A 270 29.35 -0.90 -13.01
N LEU A 271 29.49 -0.29 -14.20
CA LEU A 271 29.85 -1.03 -15.41
C LEU A 271 31.26 -1.64 -15.28
N GLY A 272 32.23 -0.87 -14.77
CA GLY A 272 33.56 -1.38 -14.50
C GLY A 272 33.56 -2.55 -13.52
N TYR A 273 32.79 -2.45 -12.43
CA TYR A 273 32.63 -3.55 -11.47
C TYR A 273 31.97 -4.79 -12.07
N ALA A 274 31.00 -4.61 -12.97
CA ALA A 274 30.34 -5.70 -13.66
C ALA A 274 31.33 -6.47 -14.55
N TYR A 275 32.23 -5.77 -15.24
CA TYR A 275 33.26 -6.36 -16.09
C TYR A 275 34.38 -7.09 -15.31
N ILE A 276 34.72 -6.63 -14.09
CA ILE A 276 35.62 -7.39 -13.19
C ILE A 276 34.99 -8.74 -12.83
N SER A 277 33.69 -8.73 -12.59
CA SER A 277 32.94 -9.89 -12.09
C SER A 277 32.33 -10.74 -13.21
N SER A 278 32.55 -10.37 -14.47
CA SER A 278 31.97 -11.07 -15.62
C SER A 278 32.65 -12.41 -15.87
N GLN A 279 31.99 -13.26 -16.65
CA GLN A 279 32.55 -14.55 -17.06
C GLN A 279 32.51 -14.71 -18.58
N PRO A 280 33.69 -14.69 -19.26
CA PRO A 280 35.02 -14.36 -18.70
C PRO A 280 35.10 -12.89 -18.23
N ALA A 281 36.06 -12.59 -17.36
CA ALA A 281 36.31 -11.22 -16.90
C ALA A 281 36.92 -10.39 -18.03
N ASP A 282 36.45 -9.14 -18.20
CA ASP A 282 36.99 -8.19 -19.19
C ASP A 282 37.68 -7.03 -18.44
N LEU A 283 38.92 -7.30 -18.00
CA LEU A 283 39.64 -6.42 -17.09
C LEU A 283 40.10 -5.11 -17.75
N ASP A 284 40.35 -5.11 -19.07
CA ASP A 284 40.71 -3.92 -19.83
C ASP A 284 39.54 -2.92 -19.88
N LYS A 285 38.32 -3.40 -20.21
CA LYS A 285 37.13 -2.55 -20.14
C LYS A 285 36.86 -2.09 -18.71
N ALA A 286 37.02 -2.97 -17.73
CA ALA A 286 36.84 -2.60 -16.34
C ALA A 286 37.71 -1.42 -15.93
N ILE A 287 39.01 -1.45 -16.28
CA ILE A 287 39.95 -0.36 -15.99
C ILE A 287 39.51 0.92 -16.72
N SER A 288 39.16 0.84 -18.00
CA SER A 288 38.73 2.01 -18.79
C SER A 288 37.54 2.74 -18.17
N TYR A 289 36.50 2.00 -17.75
CA TYR A 289 35.33 2.62 -17.11
C TYR A 289 35.64 3.12 -15.69
N LEU A 290 36.51 2.46 -14.93
CA LEU A 290 36.93 2.94 -13.61
C LEU A 290 37.82 4.18 -13.69
N ASP A 291 38.70 4.27 -14.69
CA ASP A 291 39.45 5.48 -15.01
C ASP A 291 38.48 6.65 -15.25
N ARG A 292 37.48 6.43 -16.09
CA ARG A 292 36.46 7.45 -16.38
C ARG A 292 35.67 7.85 -15.13
N ALA A 293 35.28 6.90 -14.29
CA ALA A 293 34.59 7.18 -13.02
C ALA A 293 35.43 8.02 -12.05
N ILE A 294 36.75 7.78 -12.02
CA ILE A 294 37.70 8.52 -11.17
C ILE A 294 37.91 9.94 -11.70
N GLU A 295 38.00 10.13 -13.01
CA GLU A 295 38.08 11.45 -13.66
C GLU A 295 36.85 12.32 -13.36
N LEU A 296 35.66 11.72 -13.40
CA LEU A 296 34.38 12.41 -13.22
C LEU A 296 34.02 12.70 -11.76
N ARG A 297 34.81 12.19 -10.81
CA ARG A 297 34.51 12.35 -9.38
C ARG A 297 34.63 13.80 -8.94
N VAL A 298 33.56 14.32 -8.34
CA VAL A 298 33.53 15.66 -7.72
C VAL A 298 33.99 15.59 -6.26
N PRO A 299 35.04 16.32 -5.85
CA PRO A 299 35.45 16.41 -4.44
C PRO A 299 34.33 16.97 -3.55
N GLY A 300 34.10 16.40 -2.36
CA GLY A 300 33.08 16.88 -1.41
C GLY A 300 31.63 16.42 -1.67
N ALA A 301 31.39 15.58 -2.69
CA ALA A 301 30.06 15.03 -2.97
C ALA A 301 29.64 13.93 -1.97
N SER A 302 28.34 13.69 -1.80
CA SER A 302 27.83 12.65 -0.89
C SER A 302 28.29 11.21 -1.22
N THR A 303 28.77 10.97 -2.45
CA THR A 303 29.37 9.72 -2.93
C THR A 303 30.85 9.57 -2.57
N GLU A 304 31.49 10.59 -1.99
CA GLU A 304 32.91 10.60 -1.66
C GLU A 304 33.30 9.52 -0.64
N ARG A 305 32.38 9.20 0.30
CA ARG A 305 32.61 8.21 1.36
C ARG A 305 32.84 6.78 0.84
N ASP A 306 32.27 6.45 -0.33
CA ASP A 306 32.44 5.15 -1.00
C ASP A 306 33.39 5.22 -2.21
N SER A 307 33.96 6.40 -2.49
CA SER A 307 34.75 6.62 -3.71
C SER A 307 36.05 5.82 -3.77
N TRP A 308 36.62 5.43 -2.62
CA TRP A 308 37.78 4.53 -2.52
C TRP A 308 37.56 3.18 -3.21
N LYS A 309 36.30 2.77 -3.41
CA LYS A 309 35.96 1.53 -4.12
C LYS A 309 36.37 1.59 -5.60
N TYR A 310 36.49 2.78 -6.20
CA TYR A 310 36.93 2.92 -7.59
C TYR A 310 38.38 2.48 -7.73
N GLU A 311 39.28 3.06 -6.92
CA GLU A 311 40.69 2.71 -6.90
C GLU A 311 40.92 1.27 -6.45
N MET A 312 40.17 0.78 -5.45
CA MET A 312 40.27 -0.60 -4.98
C MET A 312 39.93 -1.62 -6.07
N ASN A 313 38.81 -1.45 -6.79
CA ASN A 313 38.44 -2.36 -7.88
C ASN A 313 39.37 -2.20 -9.09
N ARG A 314 39.89 -0.99 -9.37
CA ARG A 314 40.87 -0.78 -10.44
C ARG A 314 42.19 -1.49 -10.12
N ALA A 315 42.64 -1.45 -8.87
CA ALA A 315 43.80 -2.21 -8.41
C ALA A 315 43.59 -3.71 -8.58
N ILE A 316 42.42 -4.24 -8.21
CA ILE A 316 42.07 -5.67 -8.42
C ILE A 316 42.11 -6.04 -9.91
N ALA A 317 41.55 -5.20 -10.78
CA ALA A 317 41.58 -5.43 -12.22
C ALA A 317 43.03 -5.41 -12.77
N ARG A 318 43.84 -4.44 -12.33
CA ARG A 318 45.26 -4.34 -12.71
C ARG A 318 46.08 -5.55 -12.26
N ILE A 319 45.85 -6.03 -11.04
CA ILE A 319 46.49 -7.24 -10.51
C ILE A 319 46.07 -8.46 -11.34
N GLY A 320 44.80 -8.57 -11.71
CA GLY A 320 44.29 -9.67 -12.54
C GLY A 320 44.88 -9.72 -13.95
N LEU A 321 45.28 -8.57 -14.51
CA LEU A 321 46.00 -8.49 -15.79
C LEU A 321 47.49 -8.89 -15.67
N GLY A 322 48.03 -8.97 -14.46
CA GLY A 322 49.40 -9.43 -14.19
C GLY A 322 50.47 -8.47 -14.73
N ASN A 323 51.47 -9.02 -15.44
CA ASN A 323 52.67 -8.28 -15.86
C ASN A 323 52.42 -7.20 -16.93
N SER A 324 51.21 -7.10 -17.49
CA SER A 324 50.87 -6.05 -18.46
C SER A 324 50.58 -4.69 -17.82
N GLN A 325 50.51 -4.63 -16.49
CA GLN A 325 50.21 -3.41 -15.73
C GLN A 325 51.41 -2.99 -14.88
N SER A 326 51.57 -1.68 -14.68
CA SER A 326 52.65 -1.14 -13.87
C SER A 326 52.42 -1.41 -12.38
N ARG A 327 53.45 -1.90 -11.67
CA ARG A 327 53.43 -2.03 -10.21
C ARG A 327 53.24 -0.68 -9.52
N ASP A 328 53.72 0.40 -10.14
CA ASP A 328 53.54 1.77 -9.65
C ASP A 328 52.07 2.20 -9.71
N ASP A 329 51.35 1.82 -10.76
CA ASP A 329 49.92 2.17 -10.92
C ASP A 329 49.04 1.42 -9.92
N ILE A 330 49.36 0.16 -9.64
CA ILE A 330 48.70 -0.61 -8.57
C ILE A 330 48.97 0.04 -7.22
N LEU A 331 50.24 0.35 -6.91
CA LEU A 331 50.60 0.96 -5.64
C LEU A 331 49.95 2.36 -5.46
N LYS A 332 49.85 3.14 -6.53
CA LYS A 332 49.15 4.43 -6.54
C LYS A 332 47.67 4.30 -6.16
N ASP A 333 47.00 3.27 -6.66
CA ASP A 333 45.61 2.98 -6.27
C ASP A 333 45.51 2.58 -4.79
N LEU A 334 46.42 1.74 -4.30
CA LEU A 334 46.44 1.32 -2.90
C LEU A 334 46.66 2.49 -1.94
N PHE A 335 47.57 3.42 -2.25
CA PHE A 335 47.74 4.64 -1.47
C PHE A 335 46.52 5.56 -1.52
N ALA A 336 45.82 5.62 -2.65
CA ALA A 336 44.57 6.39 -2.74
C ALA A 336 43.47 5.77 -1.87
N VAL A 337 43.41 4.45 -1.76
CA VAL A 337 42.50 3.74 -0.83
C VAL A 337 42.88 4.03 0.62
N GLU A 338 44.18 3.94 0.94
CA GLU A 338 44.71 4.25 2.28
C GLU A 338 44.27 5.64 2.74
N GLN A 339 44.53 6.68 1.95
CA GLN A 339 44.18 8.06 2.29
C GLN A 339 42.68 8.30 2.50
N ARG A 340 41.81 7.51 1.84
CA ARG A 340 40.35 7.72 1.85
C ARG A 340 39.62 6.89 2.90
N LYS A 341 40.12 5.71 3.25
CA LYS A 341 39.44 4.76 4.14
C LYS A 341 40.36 4.07 5.15
N GLY A 342 41.66 3.94 4.86
CA GLY A 342 42.52 2.94 5.47
C GLY A 342 42.44 1.63 4.70
N LEU A 343 43.57 1.19 4.17
CA LEU A 343 43.70 0.03 3.30
C LEU A 343 43.39 -1.26 4.04
N ALA A 344 43.82 -1.40 5.30
CA ALA A 344 43.47 -2.55 6.13
C ALA A 344 41.94 -2.69 6.29
N GLN A 345 41.25 -1.59 6.64
CA GLN A 345 39.78 -1.60 6.75
C GLN A 345 39.09 -1.87 5.41
N ALA A 346 39.66 -1.39 4.30
CA ALA A 346 39.16 -1.64 2.96
C ALA A 346 39.30 -3.11 2.55
N ILE A 347 40.44 -3.74 2.85
CA ILE A 347 40.70 -5.16 2.61
C ILE A 347 39.72 -6.01 3.44
N ASP A 348 39.60 -5.77 4.75
CA ASP A 348 38.68 -6.53 5.62
C ASP A 348 37.22 -6.47 5.14
N GLU A 349 36.77 -5.29 4.67
CA GLU A 349 35.44 -5.15 4.09
C GLU A 349 35.29 -5.95 2.80
N TYR A 350 36.32 -5.99 1.96
CA TYR A 350 36.29 -6.71 0.68
C TYR A 350 36.37 -8.23 0.86
N GLU A 351 37.15 -8.69 1.84
CA GLU A 351 37.21 -10.10 2.23
C GLU A 351 35.84 -10.57 2.75
N ARG A 352 35.23 -9.79 3.67
CA ARG A 352 33.88 -10.08 4.20
C ARG A 352 32.81 -10.11 3.11
N ASP A 353 32.91 -9.21 2.13
CA ASP A 353 31.92 -9.08 1.07
C ASP A 353 32.14 -10.05 -0.11
N GLY A 354 33.19 -10.90 -0.06
CA GLY A 354 33.49 -11.91 -1.07
C GLY A 354 33.85 -11.31 -2.42
N VAL A 355 34.55 -10.17 -2.41
CA VAL A 355 34.63 -9.28 -3.56
C VAL A 355 35.36 -9.88 -4.76
N ASP A 356 36.46 -10.56 -4.51
CA ASP A 356 37.33 -11.20 -5.49
C ASP A 356 37.18 -12.72 -5.50
N GLY A 357 36.04 -13.23 -4.99
CA GLY A 357 35.82 -14.67 -4.80
C GLY A 357 36.59 -15.26 -3.62
N GLY A 358 37.12 -14.43 -2.70
CA GLY A 358 37.93 -14.87 -1.57
C GLY A 358 39.40 -15.14 -1.97
N ASN A 359 39.82 -14.64 -3.13
CA ASN A 359 41.19 -14.80 -3.63
C ASN A 359 42.19 -13.90 -2.91
N ASN A 360 41.73 -12.96 -2.09
CA ASN A 360 42.55 -12.00 -1.36
C ASN A 360 43.62 -11.35 -2.25
N SER A 361 43.24 -10.97 -3.48
CA SER A 361 44.14 -10.59 -4.57
C SER A 361 45.09 -9.46 -4.17
N ILE A 362 44.58 -8.46 -3.43
CA ILE A 362 45.36 -7.32 -2.93
C ILE A 362 46.38 -7.77 -1.87
N LYS A 363 45.94 -8.58 -0.90
CA LYS A 363 46.81 -9.10 0.17
C LYS A 363 47.92 -9.99 -0.39
N ASN A 364 47.57 -10.88 -1.33
CA ASN A 364 48.53 -11.74 -2.01
C ASN A 364 49.53 -10.93 -2.84
N TRP A 365 49.08 -9.91 -3.56
CA TRP A 365 49.96 -9.03 -4.31
C TRP A 365 50.92 -8.26 -3.39
N LEU A 366 50.44 -7.75 -2.25
CA LEU A 366 51.27 -7.06 -1.25
C LEU A 366 52.34 -7.99 -0.65
N ILE A 367 51.98 -9.24 -0.32
CA ILE A 367 52.93 -10.25 0.16
C ILE A 367 54.01 -10.54 -0.90
N GLN A 368 53.60 -10.74 -2.16
CA GLN A 368 54.52 -11.04 -3.25
C GLN A 368 55.48 -9.88 -3.58
N ASN A 369 55.07 -8.63 -3.30
CA ASN A 369 55.84 -7.43 -3.62
C ASN A 369 56.35 -6.70 -2.36
N GLN A 370 56.31 -7.34 -1.18
CA GLN A 370 56.58 -6.70 0.11
C GLN A 370 57.94 -5.99 0.15
N ASP A 371 59.01 -6.64 -0.34
CA ASP A 371 60.36 -6.06 -0.38
C ASP A 371 60.40 -4.79 -1.24
N TRP A 372 59.76 -4.84 -2.41
CA TRP A 372 59.71 -3.70 -3.33
C TRP A 372 58.85 -2.56 -2.77
N VAL A 373 57.67 -2.88 -2.20
CA VAL A 373 56.77 -1.89 -1.58
C VAL A 373 57.45 -1.21 -0.40
N SER A 374 58.21 -1.95 0.41
CA SER A 374 58.93 -1.38 1.57
C SER A 374 59.97 -0.31 1.21
N GLN A 375 60.48 -0.35 -0.03
CA GLN A 375 61.45 0.62 -0.57
C GLN A 375 60.78 1.88 -1.14
N GLN A 376 59.45 1.86 -1.33
CA GLN A 376 58.69 3.00 -1.85
C GLN A 376 58.37 4.01 -0.75
N THR A 377 58.24 5.28 -1.13
CA THR A 377 57.84 6.36 -0.21
C THR A 377 56.51 6.02 0.47
N ASN A 378 56.48 6.01 1.81
CA ASN A 378 55.36 5.59 2.66
C ASN A 378 54.94 4.11 2.54
N GLY A 379 55.64 3.29 1.75
CA GLY A 379 55.27 1.89 1.53
C GLY A 379 55.50 1.00 2.76
N LYS A 380 56.53 1.30 3.56
CA LYS A 380 56.74 0.62 4.85
C LYS A 380 55.59 0.88 5.84
N ALA A 381 55.13 2.14 5.96
CA ALA A 381 53.99 2.47 6.82
C ALA A 381 52.70 1.79 6.35
N LEU A 382 52.48 1.72 5.02
CA LEU A 382 51.36 1.00 4.43
C LEU A 382 51.36 -0.50 4.78
N LEU A 383 52.54 -1.13 4.80
CA LEU A 383 52.69 -2.54 5.16
C LEU A 383 52.52 -2.78 6.67
N ASP A 384 53.01 -1.88 7.52
CA ASP A 384 52.95 -2.03 8.99
C ASP A 384 51.49 -1.97 9.52
N GLU A 385 50.59 -1.28 8.83
CA GLU A 385 49.16 -1.21 9.20
C GLU A 385 48.36 -2.45 8.80
N ILE A 386 48.84 -3.23 7.85
CA ILE A 386 48.21 -4.48 7.42
C ILE A 386 48.85 -5.59 8.24
N GLN A 387 48.10 -6.26 9.13
CA GLN A 387 48.61 -7.44 9.86
C GLN A 387 48.84 -8.60 8.89
N ILE A 388 49.93 -8.53 8.12
CA ILE A 388 50.43 -9.61 7.28
C ILE A 388 51.18 -10.55 8.21
N SER A 389 50.49 -11.58 8.72
CA SER A 389 51.17 -12.69 9.40
C SER A 389 52.22 -13.28 8.44
N GLU A 390 53.45 -13.41 8.93
CA GLU A 390 54.61 -13.89 8.15
C GLU A 390 54.32 -15.17 7.35
N PRO A 391 54.91 -15.32 6.15
CA PRO A 391 54.77 -16.53 5.36
C PRO A 391 55.40 -17.73 6.09
N ALA A 392 54.69 -18.86 6.11
CA ALA A 392 55.30 -20.14 6.44
C ALA A 392 56.48 -20.38 5.48
N LYS A 393 57.65 -20.71 6.05
CA LYS A 393 58.90 -21.00 5.34
C LYS A 393 58.69 -21.93 4.13
N PRO A 394 59.49 -21.76 3.06
CA PRO A 394 59.37 -22.56 1.85
C PRO A 394 59.74 -24.01 2.13
N VAL A 395 58.81 -24.94 1.81
CA VAL A 395 59.18 -26.34 1.58
C VAL A 395 59.95 -26.36 0.26
N THR A 396 61.24 -26.59 0.40
CA THR A 396 62.16 -26.84 -0.69
C THR A 396 61.82 -28.17 -1.35
N SER A 397 61.45 -28.11 -2.63
CA SER A 397 61.72 -29.20 -3.57
C SER A 397 61.80 -28.61 -4.97
N THR A 398 63.03 -28.24 -5.33
CA THR A 398 63.47 -27.85 -6.66
C THR A 398 63.53 -29.07 -7.59
N SER A 399 63.35 -28.80 -8.89
CA SER A 399 63.73 -29.60 -10.07
C SER A 399 62.63 -30.54 -10.60
N ALA A 400 62.26 -30.56 -11.88
CA ALA A 400 62.77 -29.87 -13.06
C ALA A 400 61.69 -29.85 -14.16
N VAL A 401 61.85 -28.87 -15.05
CA VAL A 401 61.18 -28.71 -16.35
C VAL A 401 61.57 -29.87 -17.28
N THR A 402 60.60 -30.44 -17.99
CA THR A 402 60.73 -30.79 -19.43
C THR A 402 59.36 -30.93 -20.07
N GLU A 403 59.25 -30.37 -21.28
CA GLU A 403 58.18 -30.50 -22.27
C GLU A 403 57.78 -31.95 -22.55
N ASN A 404 56.50 -32.19 -22.82
CA ASN A 404 56.04 -32.59 -24.16
C ASN A 404 54.53 -32.76 -24.24
N GLN A 405 54.05 -32.46 -25.44
CA GLN A 405 52.69 -32.40 -25.94
C GLN A 405 52.27 -33.76 -26.54
N GLU A 406 50.95 -33.96 -26.68
CA GLU A 406 50.23 -34.92 -27.56
C GLU A 406 49.76 -36.30 -27.05
N ASP A 407 48.43 -36.43 -27.09
CA ASP A 407 47.54 -37.54 -27.52
C ASP A 407 47.65 -38.97 -26.97
N LEU A 408 46.53 -39.47 -26.39
CA LEU A 408 45.62 -40.49 -26.97
C LEU A 408 44.75 -41.21 -25.89
N VAL A 409 43.42 -41.08 -26.05
CA VAL A 409 42.40 -42.16 -26.07
C VAL A 409 42.00 -42.98 -24.80
N ALA A 410 40.77 -42.69 -24.35
CA ALA A 410 39.61 -43.55 -24.00
C ALA A 410 39.62 -44.64 -22.88
N ALA A 411 38.68 -44.43 -21.94
CA ALA A 411 37.69 -45.35 -21.31
C ALA A 411 38.12 -46.30 -20.14
N PRO A 412 37.18 -46.84 -19.32
CA PRO A 412 36.02 -46.26 -18.59
C PRO A 412 36.05 -46.68 -17.06
N PRO A 413 35.02 -46.40 -16.23
CA PRO A 413 35.16 -46.27 -14.76
C PRO A 413 34.91 -47.58 -13.98
N LYS A 414 35.49 -47.69 -12.77
CA LYS A 414 35.09 -48.68 -11.75
C LYS A 414 34.88 -48.07 -10.35
N THR A 415 33.77 -48.50 -9.81
CA THR A 415 32.98 -48.19 -8.61
C THR A 415 33.58 -48.57 -7.24
N ALA A 416 33.08 -47.86 -6.22
CA ALA A 416 32.72 -48.28 -4.84
C ALA A 416 33.86 -48.50 -3.81
N LYS A 417 34.02 -47.61 -2.81
CA LYS A 417 33.36 -47.55 -1.45
C LYS A 417 33.98 -48.53 -0.44
N PRO A 418 33.77 -48.39 0.89
CA PRO A 418 33.94 -47.22 1.79
C PRO A 418 34.66 -47.63 3.10
N VAL A 419 35.22 -46.70 3.89
CA VAL A 419 35.55 -46.98 5.30
C VAL A 419 35.15 -45.81 6.21
N THR A 420 34.21 -46.15 7.08
CA THR A 420 33.78 -45.52 8.32
C THR A 420 34.87 -45.53 9.40
N SER A 421 34.99 -44.46 10.18
CA SER A 421 34.68 -44.49 11.64
C SER A 421 35.02 -43.14 12.29
N THR A 422 34.03 -42.36 12.73
CA THR A 422 33.48 -42.34 14.11
C THR A 422 34.30 -41.48 15.08
N SER A 423 33.73 -40.35 15.50
CA SER A 423 33.79 -39.89 16.89
C SER A 423 32.48 -39.20 17.22
N ALA A 424 31.85 -39.72 18.27
CA ALA A 424 30.45 -39.55 18.62
C ALA A 424 30.19 -38.23 19.34
N VAL A 425 28.98 -37.73 19.10
CA VAL A 425 28.27 -36.71 19.86
C VAL A 425 27.88 -37.28 21.22
N THR A 426 28.34 -36.65 22.30
CA THR A 426 27.66 -36.69 23.60
C THR A 426 26.96 -35.36 23.78
N GLU A 427 25.67 -35.32 23.44
CA GLU A 427 24.77 -34.21 23.75
C GLU A 427 23.86 -34.59 24.93
N ASN A 428 23.93 -33.74 25.96
CA ASN A 428 22.96 -33.40 26.99
C ASN A 428 21.73 -34.31 27.15
N GLN A 429 21.80 -35.22 28.14
CA GLN A 429 20.64 -35.88 28.75
C GLN A 429 19.92 -34.98 29.79
N GLU A 430 20.23 -33.68 29.87
CA GLU A 430 19.77 -32.80 30.96
C GLU A 430 18.34 -32.22 30.79
N ASP A 431 17.70 -32.37 29.61
CA ASP A 431 16.39 -31.75 29.31
C ASP A 431 15.17 -32.72 29.31
N LEU A 432 15.32 -33.95 29.83
CA LEU A 432 14.23 -34.94 29.86
C LEU A 432 13.38 -34.86 31.13
N VAL A 433 12.11 -34.51 30.99
CA VAL A 433 11.11 -34.48 32.08
C VAL A 433 10.49 -35.87 32.26
N ALA A 434 10.30 -36.31 33.50
CA ALA A 434 9.65 -37.58 33.81
C ALA A 434 8.17 -37.59 33.36
N ALA A 435 7.78 -38.60 32.58
CA ALA A 435 6.40 -38.76 32.14
C ALA A 435 5.54 -39.32 33.29
N PRO A 436 4.26 -38.90 33.43
CA PRO A 436 3.33 -39.51 34.37
C PRO A 436 3.23 -41.04 34.18
N PRO A 437 2.96 -41.81 35.25
CA PRO A 437 2.84 -43.28 35.15
C PRO A 437 1.82 -43.70 34.10
N ASN A 438 2.18 -44.68 33.26
CA ASN A 438 1.36 -45.21 32.14
C ASN A 438 1.15 -44.27 30.94
N THR A 439 1.92 -43.18 30.81
CA THR A 439 1.89 -42.34 29.60
C THR A 439 2.27 -43.17 28.36
N LYS A 440 1.42 -43.17 27.34
CA LYS A 440 1.64 -43.90 26.08
C LYS A 440 1.51 -42.97 24.87
N ILE A 441 2.47 -43.04 23.96
CA ILE A 441 2.38 -42.41 22.64
C ILE A 441 1.96 -43.43 21.60
N LYS A 442 1.29 -42.99 20.53
CA LYS A 442 0.83 -43.87 19.44
C LYS A 442 1.07 -43.23 18.09
N ALA A 443 1.73 -43.94 17.17
CA ALA A 443 1.95 -43.44 15.82
C ALA A 443 0.61 -43.28 15.09
N THR A 444 0.32 -42.10 14.54
CA THR A 444 -0.93 -41.82 13.81
C THR A 444 -0.83 -42.23 12.33
N ILE A 445 0.40 -42.20 11.79
CA ILE A 445 0.76 -42.68 10.47
C ILE A 445 2.03 -43.56 10.54
N LYS A 446 2.41 -44.20 9.43
CA LYS A 446 3.67 -44.92 9.34
C LYS A 446 4.84 -43.93 9.49
N THR A 447 5.75 -44.18 10.42
CA THR A 447 6.79 -43.21 10.82
C THR A 447 8.06 -43.92 11.33
N TYR A 448 9.06 -43.16 11.80
CA TYR A 448 10.32 -43.71 12.32
C TYR A 448 10.65 -43.15 13.71
N LEU A 449 11.20 -44.00 14.58
CA LEU A 449 12.00 -43.56 15.73
C LEU A 449 13.42 -43.23 15.22
N LYS A 450 13.99 -42.09 15.60
CA LYS A 450 15.24 -41.57 15.03
C LYS A 450 16.32 -41.36 16.10
N LYS A 451 17.59 -41.59 15.78
CA LYS A 451 18.71 -41.30 16.69
C LYS A 451 19.10 -39.82 16.72
N GLN A 452 18.70 -39.05 15.71
CA GLN A 452 18.94 -37.60 15.60
C GLN A 452 17.67 -36.88 15.12
N PRO A 453 17.50 -35.57 15.44
CA PRO A 453 16.33 -34.77 15.06
C PRO A 453 16.41 -34.22 13.62
N ILE A 454 16.74 -35.07 12.65
CA ILE A 454 16.82 -34.74 11.22
C ILE A 454 15.86 -35.61 10.39
N ASP A 455 15.72 -35.35 9.09
CA ASP A 455 14.81 -36.12 8.25
C ASP A 455 15.21 -37.60 8.20
N SER A 456 14.21 -38.50 8.24
CA SER A 456 14.41 -39.93 8.12
C SER A 456 15.06 -40.38 6.79
N SER A 457 14.98 -39.57 5.73
CA SER A 457 15.68 -39.83 4.46
C SER A 457 17.19 -39.59 4.53
N GLU A 458 17.63 -38.80 5.51
CA GLU A 458 19.04 -38.45 5.72
C GLU A 458 19.73 -39.38 6.73
N LEU A 459 18.95 -40.22 7.44
CA LEU A 459 19.43 -41.18 8.43
C LEU A 459 19.67 -42.57 7.80
N GLY A 460 20.78 -43.19 8.20
CA GLY A 460 21.07 -44.58 7.85
C GLY A 460 20.06 -45.56 8.45
N GLU A 461 19.91 -46.75 7.86
CA GLU A 461 18.95 -47.77 8.33
C GLU A 461 19.23 -48.24 9.77
N ASN A 462 20.44 -48.07 10.28
CA ASN A 462 20.81 -48.40 11.66
C ASN A 462 20.51 -47.25 12.66
N GLU A 463 20.16 -46.07 12.16
CA GLU A 463 19.93 -44.84 12.93
C GLU A 463 18.44 -44.46 13.02
N LYS A 464 17.58 -45.24 12.35
CA LYS A 464 16.13 -45.11 12.40
C LYS A 464 15.48 -46.48 12.55
N LYS A 465 14.34 -46.53 13.23
CA LYS A 465 13.53 -47.74 13.38
C LYS A 465 12.12 -47.48 12.92
N GLU A 466 11.68 -48.21 11.90
CA GLU A 466 10.34 -48.06 11.35
C GLU A 466 9.25 -48.44 12.37
N VAL A 467 8.19 -47.64 12.42
CA VAL A 467 7.03 -47.84 13.28
C VAL A 467 5.76 -47.78 12.42
N PRO A 468 4.97 -48.86 12.36
CA PRO A 468 3.72 -48.86 11.62
C PRO A 468 2.66 -48.00 12.33
N ALA A 469 1.74 -47.44 11.53
CA ALA A 469 0.61 -46.67 12.03
C ALA A 469 -0.16 -47.48 13.09
N GLY A 470 -0.49 -46.85 14.21
CA GLY A 470 -1.24 -47.44 15.31
C GLY A 470 -0.40 -48.17 16.36
N LYS A 471 0.91 -48.37 16.15
CA LYS A 471 1.79 -48.92 17.19
C LYS A 471 2.02 -47.87 18.28
N GLY A 472 1.92 -48.29 19.55
CA GLY A 472 2.15 -47.42 20.70
C GLY A 472 3.26 -47.90 21.62
N TYR A 473 3.91 -46.95 22.29
CA TYR A 473 4.99 -47.17 23.24
C TYR A 473 4.67 -46.45 24.55
N LYS A 474 5.06 -47.06 25.67
CA LYS A 474 5.02 -46.40 26.98
C LYS A 474 6.26 -45.51 27.12
N VAL A 475 6.04 -44.28 27.55
CA VAL A 475 7.08 -43.25 27.68
C VAL A 475 7.46 -43.13 29.15
N LEU A 476 8.77 -43.16 29.42
CA LEU A 476 9.36 -42.96 30.74
C LEU A 476 9.72 -41.49 30.96
N LYS A 477 10.31 -40.83 29.96
CA LYS A 477 10.65 -39.41 29.96
C LYS A 477 10.48 -38.79 28.57
N TYR A 478 10.25 -37.48 28.51
CA TYR A 478 10.15 -36.74 27.25
C TYR A 478 10.71 -35.32 27.36
N SER A 479 11.09 -34.70 26.24
CA SER A 479 11.47 -33.29 26.14
C SER A 479 10.34 -32.43 25.57
N GLU A 480 10.44 -31.11 25.71
CA GLU A 480 9.63 -30.19 24.90
C GLU A 480 9.96 -30.34 23.40
N GLU A 481 9.05 -29.84 22.56
CA GLU A 481 9.18 -29.92 21.11
C GLU A 481 10.09 -28.81 20.58
N ILE A 482 11.17 -29.20 19.90
CA ILE A 482 12.12 -28.29 19.27
C ILE A 482 12.18 -28.66 17.79
N ASP A 483 11.87 -27.70 16.91
CA ASP A 483 11.84 -27.88 15.45
C ASP A 483 11.06 -29.12 14.98
N GLY A 484 9.88 -29.35 15.57
CA GLY A 484 8.98 -30.47 15.22
C GLY A 484 9.39 -31.83 15.79
N HIS A 485 10.49 -31.91 16.54
CA HIS A 485 11.00 -33.13 17.14
C HIS A 485 10.87 -33.13 18.66
N CYS A 486 10.57 -34.30 19.21
CA CYS A 486 10.58 -34.55 20.66
C CYS A 486 11.50 -35.73 20.96
N LEU A 487 12.34 -35.61 21.98
CA LEU A 487 13.15 -36.71 22.50
C LEU A 487 12.33 -37.49 23.52
N VAL A 488 12.17 -38.80 23.31
CA VAL A 488 11.40 -39.68 24.19
C VAL A 488 12.24 -40.87 24.65
N GLU A 489 12.15 -41.18 25.93
CA GLU A 489 12.70 -42.41 26.53
C GLU A 489 11.56 -43.44 26.65
N LEU A 490 11.69 -44.60 26.00
CA LEU A 490 10.65 -45.62 25.92
C LEU A 490 10.91 -46.80 26.86
N ASP A 491 9.86 -47.33 27.49
CA ASP A 491 9.92 -48.50 28.41
C ASP A 491 10.30 -49.81 27.67
N TYR A 492 10.76 -50.83 28.41
CA TYR A 492 11.14 -52.18 27.95
C TYR A 492 12.35 -52.24 27.00
N GLY A 493 13.48 -51.63 27.40
CA GLY A 493 14.75 -51.75 26.66
C GLY A 493 14.72 -51.12 25.26
N ALA A 494 13.69 -50.31 24.97
CA ALA A 494 13.55 -49.63 23.70
C ALA A 494 14.49 -48.43 23.58
N GLY A 495 14.93 -47.83 24.69
CA GLY A 495 15.94 -46.77 24.72
C GLY A 495 15.38 -45.38 24.35
N THR A 496 16.28 -44.41 24.18
CA THR A 496 15.96 -43.01 23.87
C THR A 496 15.97 -42.74 22.36
N TRP A 497 14.95 -42.05 21.86
CA TRP A 497 14.73 -41.76 20.44
C TRP A 497 14.09 -40.40 20.21
N TYR A 498 14.43 -39.75 19.11
CA TYR A 498 13.68 -38.62 18.56
C TYR A 498 12.46 -39.10 17.79
N ILE A 499 11.33 -38.41 17.97
CA ILE A 499 10.09 -38.60 17.22
C ILE A 499 9.63 -37.27 16.61
N TRP A 500 9.01 -37.33 15.43
CA TRP A 500 8.38 -36.17 14.82
C TRP A 500 6.96 -35.99 15.38
N SER A 501 6.69 -34.90 16.10
CA SER A 501 5.48 -34.70 16.89
C SER A 501 4.19 -34.95 16.09
N ASP A 502 4.06 -34.45 14.86
CA ASP A 502 2.84 -34.58 14.03
C ASP A 502 2.50 -36.03 13.64
N HIS A 503 3.48 -36.94 13.68
CA HIS A 503 3.28 -38.36 13.33
C HIS A 503 2.83 -39.20 14.53
N TRP A 504 2.70 -38.59 15.71
CA TRP A 504 2.40 -39.28 16.96
C TRP A 504 1.28 -38.59 17.71
N HIS A 505 0.44 -39.38 18.38
CA HIS A 505 -0.47 -38.88 19.39
C HIS A 505 0.32 -38.73 20.70
N LEU A 506 0.52 -37.49 21.14
CA LEU A 506 1.25 -37.12 22.35
C LEU A 506 0.27 -36.69 23.45
N PRO A 507 0.10 -37.48 24.54
CA PRO A 507 -0.90 -37.19 25.59
C PRO A 507 -0.68 -35.87 26.33
N TRP A 508 0.55 -35.36 26.32
CA TRP A 508 0.96 -34.13 27.00
C TRP A 508 0.81 -32.87 26.13
N GLN A 509 0.53 -33.02 24.82
CA GLN A 509 0.13 -31.87 24.00
C GLN A 509 -1.35 -31.55 24.29
N LYS A 510 -1.63 -30.34 24.77
CA LYS A 510 -3.02 -29.89 25.04
C LYS A 510 -3.81 -29.85 23.73
N SER A 511 -4.67 -30.84 23.56
CA SER A 511 -5.62 -30.99 22.44
C SER A 511 -6.70 -29.90 22.48
N SER A 512 -6.84 -29.17 21.37
CA SER A 512 -8.09 -28.53 20.97
C SER A 512 -8.69 -29.28 19.78
N LYS A 513 -8.99 -30.58 19.94
CA LYS A 513 -9.75 -31.41 18.97
C LYS A 513 -10.54 -32.53 19.68
N ASP A 514 -11.85 -32.32 19.80
CA ASP A 514 -12.99 -33.27 19.85
C ASP A 514 -14.24 -32.35 19.82
N ASN A 515 -15.28 -32.44 19.00
CA ASN A 515 -16.02 -33.50 18.32
C ASN A 515 -16.41 -33.00 16.92
N GLY A 516 -16.89 -33.74 15.93
CA GLY A 516 -17.38 -35.10 15.82
C GLY A 516 -17.84 -35.29 14.37
N ARG A 517 -17.64 -36.49 13.84
CA ARG A 517 -17.95 -36.88 12.46
C ARG A 517 -19.38 -37.40 12.41
N SER A 518 -20.25 -36.77 11.62
CA SER A 518 -21.46 -37.40 11.10
C SER A 518 -21.64 -37.05 9.63
N SER A 519 -21.77 -38.10 8.83
CA SER A 519 -22.02 -38.12 7.40
C SER A 519 -23.48 -37.78 7.10
N VAL A 520 -23.74 -36.71 6.34
CA VAL A 520 -24.94 -36.59 5.52
C VAL A 520 -24.60 -35.81 4.24
N SER A 521 -25.15 -36.31 3.15
CA SER A 521 -25.19 -35.85 1.76
C SER A 521 -25.38 -34.34 1.55
N ALA A 522 -24.91 -33.87 0.38
CA ALA A 522 -25.13 -32.52 -0.13
C ALA A 522 -26.62 -32.10 -0.11
N PRO A 523 -26.89 -30.84 0.24
CA PRO A 523 -27.83 -30.00 -0.51
C PRO A 523 -27.17 -28.64 -0.81
N GLU A 524 -27.27 -28.14 -2.04
CA GLU A 524 -28.28 -27.15 -2.46
C GLU A 524 -28.38 -25.88 -1.59
N SER A 525 -28.18 -24.76 -2.29
CA SER A 525 -28.46 -23.37 -1.94
C SER A 525 -29.29 -23.10 -0.66
N SER A 526 -28.62 -22.57 0.36
CA SER A 526 -29.29 -21.81 1.42
C SER A 526 -28.46 -20.56 1.74
N GLN A 527 -29.07 -19.40 1.50
CA GLN A 527 -28.55 -18.09 1.90
C GLN A 527 -28.34 -18.07 3.42
N HIS A 528 -27.10 -18.18 3.89
CA HIS A 528 -26.77 -17.82 5.26
C HIS A 528 -26.79 -16.30 5.39
N GLN A 529 -27.73 -15.76 6.15
CA GLN A 529 -27.70 -14.39 6.66
C GLN A 529 -26.56 -14.25 7.68
N GLY A 530 -25.32 -14.21 7.19
CA GLY A 530 -24.16 -13.77 7.96
C GLY A 530 -24.10 -12.24 7.99
N VAL A 531 -23.69 -11.66 9.12
CA VAL A 531 -23.50 -10.21 9.23
C VAL A 531 -22.36 -9.77 8.30
N ASN A 532 -22.68 -9.09 7.20
CA ASN A 532 -21.66 -8.56 6.29
C ASN A 532 -20.77 -7.55 7.02
N LEU A 533 -19.49 -7.87 7.19
CA LEU A 533 -18.50 -6.99 7.83
C LEU A 533 -18.20 -5.75 6.97
N VAL A 534 -18.34 -5.87 5.65
CA VAL A 534 -18.25 -4.76 4.70
C VAL A 534 -19.43 -4.78 3.74
N THR A 535 -19.99 -3.60 3.46
CA THR A 535 -21.06 -3.47 2.46
C THR A 535 -20.48 -3.55 1.05
N ARG A 536 -21.32 -3.92 0.08
CA ARG A 536 -20.92 -3.96 -1.34
C ARG A 536 -20.41 -2.61 -1.82
N GLN A 537 -21.11 -1.53 -1.47
CA GLN A 537 -20.72 -0.17 -1.84
C GLN A 537 -19.35 0.20 -1.25
N GLN A 538 -19.06 -0.17 -0.01
CA GLN A 538 -17.76 0.06 0.61
C GLN A 538 -16.65 -0.70 -0.12
N ALA A 539 -16.84 -2.00 -0.37
CA ALA A 539 -15.86 -2.83 -1.07
C ALA A 539 -15.61 -2.31 -2.50
N GLU A 540 -16.65 -2.09 -3.29
CA GLU A 540 -16.54 -1.57 -4.67
C GLU A 540 -15.90 -0.18 -4.72
N SER A 541 -16.11 0.66 -3.70
CA SER A 541 -15.45 1.97 -3.59
C SER A 541 -13.93 1.85 -3.37
N VAL A 542 -13.49 0.89 -2.54
CA VAL A 542 -12.06 0.62 -2.36
C VAL A 542 -11.46 0.04 -3.63
N TYR A 543 -12.03 -1.04 -4.17
CA TYR A 543 -11.49 -1.73 -5.34
C TYR A 543 -11.62 -0.93 -6.65
N GLY A 544 -12.57 0.01 -6.73
CA GLY A 544 -12.80 0.83 -7.92
C GLY A 544 -13.47 0.09 -9.07
N ARG A 545 -14.04 -1.10 -8.82
CA ARG A 545 -14.77 -1.93 -9.79
C ARG A 545 -15.98 -2.59 -9.13
N LYS A 546 -16.99 -2.91 -9.93
CA LYS A 546 -18.14 -3.71 -9.49
C LYS A 546 -17.72 -5.14 -9.20
N MET A 547 -18.32 -5.72 -8.16
CA MET A 547 -18.07 -7.11 -7.74
C MET A 547 -19.20 -8.01 -8.20
N SER A 548 -18.90 -9.27 -8.54
CA SER A 548 -19.95 -10.28 -8.68
C SER A 548 -20.51 -10.69 -7.31
N ASP A 549 -21.68 -11.33 -7.28
CA ASP A 549 -22.25 -11.85 -6.03
C ASP A 549 -21.36 -12.90 -5.39
N GLN A 550 -20.75 -13.78 -6.20
CA GLN A 550 -19.80 -14.77 -5.73
C GLN A 550 -18.59 -14.12 -5.05
N GLN A 551 -18.01 -13.09 -5.67
CA GLN A 551 -16.87 -12.36 -5.12
C GLN A 551 -17.22 -11.64 -3.82
N PHE A 552 -18.39 -11.00 -3.78
CA PHE A 552 -18.85 -10.27 -2.59
C PHE A 552 -19.14 -11.20 -1.41
N ASN A 553 -19.78 -12.34 -1.68
CA ASN A 553 -20.07 -13.35 -0.67
C ASN A 553 -18.79 -14.03 -0.16
N ASP A 554 -17.85 -14.35 -1.07
CA ASP A 554 -16.55 -14.92 -0.70
C ASP A 554 -15.71 -13.92 0.12
N LEU A 555 -15.73 -12.62 -0.22
CA LEU A 555 -15.06 -11.59 0.57
C LEU A 555 -15.57 -11.56 2.02
N ASN A 556 -16.88 -11.42 2.22
CA ASN A 556 -17.42 -11.35 3.59
C ASN A 556 -17.23 -12.66 4.37
N SER A 557 -17.37 -13.80 3.69
CA SER A 557 -17.08 -15.11 4.28
C SER A 557 -15.62 -15.25 4.68
N CYS A 558 -14.69 -14.77 3.85
CA CYS A 558 -13.27 -14.71 4.13
C CYS A 558 -12.98 -13.84 5.36
N LEU A 559 -13.51 -12.61 5.40
CA LEU A 559 -13.27 -11.70 6.50
C LEU A 559 -13.71 -12.28 7.85
N GLN A 560 -14.86 -12.95 7.88
CA GLN A 560 -15.35 -13.64 9.08
C GLN A 560 -14.47 -14.86 9.42
N ARG A 561 -14.25 -15.76 8.45
CA ARG A 561 -13.54 -17.04 8.65
C ARG A 561 -12.12 -16.87 9.19
N PHE A 562 -11.43 -15.83 8.75
CA PHE A 562 -10.04 -15.55 9.14
C PHE A 562 -9.92 -14.45 10.17
N GLU A 563 -11.03 -14.07 10.83
CA GLU A 563 -11.07 -13.04 11.86
C GLU A 563 -10.45 -11.71 11.41
N ILE A 564 -10.62 -11.37 10.13
CA ILE A 564 -10.25 -10.06 9.58
C ILE A 564 -11.43 -9.13 9.87
N ASN A 565 -11.68 -8.90 11.15
CA ASN A 565 -12.94 -8.37 11.69
C ASN A 565 -12.74 -7.14 12.58
N THR A 566 -11.57 -6.49 12.48
CA THR A 566 -11.33 -5.15 13.05
C THR A 566 -11.13 -4.15 11.92
N VAL A 567 -11.43 -2.88 12.19
CA VAL A 567 -11.28 -1.81 11.20
C VAL A 567 -9.85 -1.76 10.59
N PRO A 568 -8.76 -1.84 11.39
CA PRO A 568 -7.40 -1.89 10.84
C PRO A 568 -7.14 -3.12 9.97
N ARG A 569 -7.53 -4.32 10.43
CA ARG A 569 -7.35 -5.58 9.69
C ARG A 569 -8.04 -5.51 8.32
N ILE A 570 -9.29 -5.05 8.27
CA ILE A 570 -10.07 -4.94 7.03
C ILE A 570 -9.43 -3.91 6.09
N ARG A 571 -9.05 -2.73 6.57
CA ARG A 571 -8.44 -1.69 5.73
C ARG A 571 -7.14 -2.17 5.08
N HIS A 572 -6.27 -2.84 5.85
CA HIS A 572 -5.05 -3.43 5.31
C HIS A 572 -5.33 -4.58 4.34
N PHE A 573 -6.24 -5.49 4.69
CA PHE A 573 -6.56 -6.62 3.82
C PHE A 573 -7.12 -6.14 2.47
N LEU A 574 -8.09 -5.23 2.47
CA LEU A 574 -8.67 -4.66 1.24
C LEU A 574 -7.61 -3.91 0.43
N SER A 575 -6.70 -3.15 1.07
CA SER A 575 -5.70 -2.38 0.33
C SER A 575 -4.66 -3.23 -0.37
N GLN A 576 -4.19 -4.29 0.30
CA GLN A 576 -3.22 -5.22 -0.30
C GLN A 576 -3.86 -6.00 -1.45
N THR A 577 -5.03 -6.60 -1.20
CA THR A 577 -5.73 -7.39 -2.23
C THR A 577 -6.21 -6.55 -3.42
N ALA A 578 -6.51 -5.26 -3.21
CA ALA A 578 -6.83 -4.35 -4.30
C ALA A 578 -5.62 -4.10 -5.20
N HIS A 579 -4.44 -3.93 -4.63
CA HIS A 579 -3.23 -3.75 -5.43
C HIS A 579 -2.86 -5.03 -6.20
N GLU A 580 -2.81 -6.17 -5.52
CA GLU A 580 -2.39 -7.46 -6.10
C GLU A 580 -3.31 -7.95 -7.24
N SER A 581 -4.59 -7.60 -7.19
CA SER A 581 -5.57 -7.95 -8.23
C SER A 581 -5.77 -6.86 -9.29
N GLY A 582 -5.09 -5.72 -9.20
CA GLY A 582 -5.33 -4.55 -10.06
C GLY A 582 -6.74 -3.98 -9.92
N GLY A 583 -7.27 -3.94 -8.69
CA GLY A 583 -8.62 -3.49 -8.37
C GLY A 583 -9.68 -4.49 -8.81
N LEU A 584 -9.42 -5.80 -8.65
CA LEU A 584 -10.24 -6.92 -9.12
C LEU A 584 -10.21 -7.15 -10.65
N ARG A 585 -9.25 -6.57 -11.36
CA ARG A 585 -9.09 -6.76 -12.82
C ARG A 585 -8.59 -8.16 -13.17
N TRP A 586 -7.73 -8.73 -12.33
CA TRP A 586 -7.07 -10.01 -12.57
C TRP A 586 -7.31 -10.94 -11.39
N MET A 587 -8.03 -12.04 -11.64
CA MET A 587 -8.25 -13.14 -10.67
C MET A 587 -7.34 -14.33 -10.95
N GLU A 588 -6.66 -14.30 -12.08
CA GLU A 588 -5.69 -15.29 -12.51
C GLU A 588 -4.45 -14.55 -12.97
N GLU A 589 -3.29 -15.16 -12.75
CA GLU A 589 -2.03 -14.65 -13.26
C GLU A 589 -2.06 -14.56 -14.79
N ILE A 590 -1.64 -13.41 -15.33
CA ILE A 590 -1.59 -13.15 -16.77
C ILE A 590 -0.54 -14.03 -17.44
N ALA A 591 0.53 -14.39 -16.71
CA ALA A 591 1.56 -15.29 -17.20
C ALA A 591 1.01 -16.71 -17.44
N SER A 592 1.69 -17.45 -18.32
CA SER A 592 1.30 -18.81 -18.69
C SER A 592 1.43 -19.82 -17.53
N GLY A 593 2.19 -19.48 -16.48
CA GLY A 593 2.54 -20.39 -15.39
C GLY A 593 3.66 -21.38 -15.72
N SER A 594 4.19 -21.39 -16.95
CA SER A 594 5.26 -22.33 -17.34
C SER A 594 6.56 -22.15 -16.56
N ALA A 595 6.80 -20.94 -16.02
CA ALA A 595 7.96 -20.66 -15.17
C ALA A 595 7.93 -21.42 -13.82
N TYR A 596 6.76 -21.91 -13.39
CA TYR A 596 6.61 -22.70 -12.17
C TYR A 596 6.73 -24.22 -12.43
N GLU A 597 6.89 -24.65 -13.68
CA GLU A 597 6.98 -26.06 -14.02
C GLU A 597 8.24 -26.69 -13.40
N GLY A 598 8.10 -27.86 -12.77
CA GLY A 598 9.22 -28.56 -12.14
C GLY A 598 9.78 -27.91 -10.86
N ARG A 599 9.20 -26.80 -10.38
CA ARG A 599 9.62 -26.12 -9.14
C ARG A 599 9.28 -26.96 -7.90
N ARG A 600 10.29 -27.66 -7.37
CA ARG A 600 10.16 -28.54 -6.20
C ARG A 600 9.76 -27.80 -4.92
N ASP A 601 10.24 -26.57 -4.75
CA ASP A 601 9.90 -25.69 -3.62
C ASP A 601 8.41 -25.28 -3.61
N LEU A 602 7.76 -25.25 -4.77
CA LEU A 602 6.32 -25.02 -4.91
C LEU A 602 5.49 -26.32 -4.93
N GLY A 603 6.16 -27.48 -4.83
CA GLY A 603 5.56 -28.81 -4.94
C GLY A 603 5.14 -29.19 -6.36
N ASN A 604 5.58 -28.46 -7.39
CA ASN A 604 5.25 -28.72 -8.79
C ASN A 604 6.17 -29.82 -9.34
N THR A 605 5.89 -31.07 -8.99
CA THR A 605 6.73 -32.24 -9.31
C THR A 605 6.19 -33.08 -10.46
N SER A 606 4.95 -32.83 -10.91
CA SER A 606 4.31 -33.54 -12.00
C SER A 606 4.20 -32.65 -13.24
N PRO A 607 4.38 -33.19 -14.46
CA PRO A 607 4.24 -32.41 -15.69
C PRO A 607 2.88 -31.71 -15.80
N GLY A 608 2.92 -30.40 -16.05
CA GLY A 608 1.73 -29.54 -16.18
C GLY A 608 1.34 -28.83 -14.89
N ASP A 609 2.01 -29.12 -13.77
CA ASP A 609 1.74 -28.49 -12.48
C ASP A 609 1.98 -26.98 -12.52
N GLY A 610 2.98 -26.51 -13.28
CA GLY A 610 3.31 -25.09 -13.36
C GLY A 610 2.16 -24.25 -13.91
N ARG A 611 1.58 -24.68 -15.04
CA ARG A 611 0.41 -24.01 -15.64
C ARG A 611 -0.84 -24.20 -14.79
N LYS A 612 -1.04 -25.40 -14.23
CA LYS A 612 -2.24 -25.75 -13.49
C LYS A 612 -2.35 -25.01 -12.15
N TYR A 613 -1.23 -24.82 -11.45
CA TYR A 613 -1.18 -24.18 -10.13
C TYR A 613 -0.47 -22.82 -10.16
N LYS A 614 -0.63 -22.07 -11.27
CA LYS A 614 -0.21 -20.66 -11.36
C LYS A 614 -1.02 -19.76 -10.44
N GLY A 615 -0.64 -18.48 -10.32
CA GLY A 615 -1.29 -17.54 -9.42
C GLY A 615 -2.81 -17.42 -9.62
N ALA A 616 -3.57 -17.59 -8.54
CA ALA A 616 -5.02 -17.43 -8.52
C ALA A 616 -5.52 -16.63 -7.31
N GLY A 617 -6.67 -15.98 -7.50
CA GLY A 617 -7.31 -15.14 -6.50
C GLY A 617 -6.61 -13.79 -6.30
N VAL A 618 -7.10 -13.02 -5.33
CA VAL A 618 -6.70 -11.62 -5.14
C VAL A 618 -5.33 -11.43 -4.51
N ILE A 619 -4.63 -12.51 -4.13
CA ILE A 619 -3.23 -12.47 -3.65
C ILE A 619 -2.32 -13.45 -4.40
N GLN A 620 -2.80 -14.03 -5.52
CA GLN A 620 -2.02 -14.90 -6.40
C GLN A 620 -1.45 -16.16 -5.70
N LEU A 621 -2.32 -16.98 -5.10
CA LEU A 621 -1.95 -18.30 -4.54
C LEU A 621 -1.30 -19.15 -5.64
N THR A 622 -0.07 -19.62 -5.42
CA THR A 622 0.77 -20.27 -6.45
C THR A 622 1.44 -21.54 -5.90
N GLY A 623 1.52 -22.60 -6.72
CA GLY A 623 2.22 -23.85 -6.43
C GLY A 623 1.33 -24.96 -5.87
N ARG A 624 1.49 -26.20 -6.38
CA ARG A 624 0.71 -27.39 -6.02
C ARG A 624 0.62 -27.62 -4.51
N HIS A 625 1.73 -27.42 -3.79
CA HIS A 625 1.77 -27.57 -2.33
C HIS A 625 0.82 -26.61 -1.62
N ASN A 626 0.80 -25.35 -2.06
CA ASN A 626 -0.04 -24.31 -1.48
C ASN A 626 -1.51 -24.53 -1.83
N TYR A 627 -1.80 -24.98 -3.05
CA TYR A 627 -3.15 -25.41 -3.44
C TYR A 627 -3.63 -26.60 -2.61
N GLN A 628 -2.79 -27.60 -2.35
CA GLN A 628 -3.17 -28.76 -1.54
C GLN A 628 -3.43 -28.36 -0.09
N LYS A 629 -2.53 -27.56 0.51
CA LYS A 629 -2.74 -27.01 1.86
C LYS A 629 -4.04 -26.21 1.96
N PHE A 630 -4.35 -25.42 0.93
CA PHE A 630 -5.60 -24.68 0.88
C PHE A 630 -6.80 -25.62 0.76
N ALA A 631 -6.76 -26.59 -0.15
CA ALA A 631 -7.79 -27.62 -0.35
C ALA A 631 -8.12 -28.37 0.95
N ASP A 632 -7.08 -28.75 1.69
CA ASP A 632 -7.21 -29.46 2.96
C ASP A 632 -7.80 -28.56 4.05
N PHE A 633 -7.38 -27.28 4.08
CA PHE A 633 -7.89 -26.31 5.04
C PHE A 633 -9.37 -26.01 4.85
N ILE A 634 -9.81 -25.76 3.61
CA ILE A 634 -11.22 -25.50 3.31
C ILE A 634 -12.06 -26.77 3.17
N LYS A 635 -11.42 -27.94 3.20
CA LYS A 635 -12.02 -29.27 3.02
C LYS A 635 -12.74 -29.42 1.67
N ASP A 636 -12.17 -28.82 0.63
CA ASP A 636 -12.66 -28.90 -0.74
C ASP A 636 -11.52 -29.23 -1.69
N GLN A 637 -11.44 -30.51 -2.07
CA GLN A 637 -10.41 -31.02 -2.95
C GLN A 637 -10.57 -30.54 -4.41
N LYS A 638 -11.69 -29.90 -4.78
CA LYS A 638 -11.82 -29.28 -6.10
C LYS A 638 -10.85 -28.13 -6.32
N VAL A 639 -10.29 -27.54 -5.25
CA VAL A 639 -9.15 -26.61 -5.34
C VAL A 639 -7.98 -27.21 -6.14
N MET A 640 -7.76 -28.51 -6.08
CA MET A 640 -6.71 -29.19 -6.84
C MET A 640 -7.01 -29.32 -8.35
N GLN A 641 -8.15 -28.81 -8.82
CA GLN A 641 -8.41 -28.62 -10.25
C GLN A 641 -7.55 -27.50 -10.84
N GLY A 642 -7.03 -26.57 -10.02
CA GLY A 642 -6.07 -25.56 -10.42
C GLY A 642 -6.61 -24.14 -10.36
N HIS A 643 -5.89 -23.23 -11.01
CA HIS A 643 -6.08 -21.78 -10.86
C HIS A 643 -7.49 -21.29 -11.17
N SER A 644 -8.15 -21.83 -12.21
CA SER A 644 -9.48 -21.40 -12.63
C SER A 644 -10.56 -21.63 -11.57
N TYR A 645 -10.50 -22.78 -10.89
CA TYR A 645 -11.44 -23.10 -9.82
C TYR A 645 -11.26 -22.16 -8.62
N VAL A 646 -10.02 -21.91 -8.21
CA VAL A 646 -9.73 -20.99 -7.09
C VAL A 646 -10.11 -19.55 -7.42
N ALA A 647 -9.80 -19.08 -8.63
CA ALA A 647 -10.16 -17.74 -9.09
C ALA A 647 -11.67 -17.50 -9.15
N GLN A 648 -12.44 -18.54 -9.50
CA GLN A 648 -13.90 -18.45 -9.60
C GLN A 648 -14.59 -18.61 -8.24
N VAL A 649 -14.17 -19.59 -7.43
CA VAL A 649 -14.92 -20.02 -6.23
C VAL A 649 -14.39 -19.37 -4.95
N TYR A 650 -13.06 -19.24 -4.81
CA TYR A 650 -12.40 -18.75 -3.59
C TYR A 650 -11.39 -17.60 -3.83
N PRO A 651 -11.71 -16.57 -4.62
CA PRO A 651 -10.76 -15.51 -4.94
C PRO A 651 -10.24 -14.76 -3.71
N PHE A 652 -11.07 -14.54 -2.68
CA PHE A 652 -10.71 -13.91 -1.41
C PHE A 652 -10.36 -14.92 -0.33
N THR A 653 -11.10 -16.03 -0.21
CA THR A 653 -10.84 -17.02 0.84
C THR A 653 -9.44 -17.64 0.72
N SER A 654 -8.91 -17.80 -0.49
CA SER A 654 -7.50 -18.16 -0.71
C SER A 654 -6.52 -17.12 -0.16
N ALA A 655 -6.85 -15.83 -0.31
CA ALA A 655 -6.05 -14.75 0.26
C ALA A 655 -6.13 -14.67 1.78
N GLY A 656 -7.30 -14.92 2.37
CA GLY A 656 -7.46 -15.04 3.82
C GLY A 656 -6.68 -16.21 4.41
N PHE A 657 -6.58 -17.33 3.70
CA PHE A 657 -5.76 -18.47 4.10
C PHE A 657 -4.27 -18.10 4.16
N TRP A 658 -3.77 -17.44 3.10
CA TRP A 658 -2.40 -16.90 3.11
C TRP A 658 -2.19 -15.88 4.24
N TRP A 659 -3.15 -14.97 4.44
CA TRP A 659 -3.13 -13.94 5.46
C TRP A 659 -3.00 -14.51 6.87
N LYS A 660 -3.75 -15.58 7.17
CA LYS A 660 -3.66 -16.32 8.43
C LYS A 660 -2.28 -16.96 8.61
N ASN A 661 -1.80 -17.69 7.60
CA ASN A 661 -0.54 -18.43 7.70
C ASN A 661 0.69 -17.52 7.87
N ASN A 662 0.57 -16.25 7.48
CA ASN A 662 1.62 -15.24 7.64
C ASN A 662 1.42 -14.33 8.87
N ASN A 663 0.48 -14.68 9.75
CA ASN A 663 0.15 -13.97 10.98
C ASN A 663 -0.10 -12.45 10.77
N MET A 664 -0.84 -12.13 9.70
CA MET A 664 -1.04 -10.75 9.28
C MET A 664 -2.02 -9.98 10.18
N ASN A 665 -2.98 -10.67 10.81
CA ASN A 665 -3.88 -10.04 11.80
C ASN A 665 -3.08 -9.43 12.95
N ALA A 666 -2.19 -10.22 13.59
CA ALA A 666 -1.36 -9.72 14.67
C ALA A 666 -0.43 -8.59 14.21
N LEU A 667 0.01 -8.59 12.95
CA LEU A 667 0.76 -7.47 12.38
C LEU A 667 -0.09 -6.19 12.34
N CYS A 668 -1.32 -6.28 11.85
CA CYS A 668 -2.25 -5.15 11.82
C CYS A 668 -2.64 -4.65 13.22
N ASP A 669 -2.83 -5.56 14.19
CA ASP A 669 -3.23 -5.19 15.56
C ASP A 669 -2.14 -4.45 16.32
N ARG A 670 -0.86 -4.67 15.96
CA ARG A 670 0.27 -3.90 16.48
C ARG A 670 0.38 -2.49 15.87
N GLY A 671 -0.60 -2.06 15.07
CA GLY A 671 -0.61 -0.77 14.40
C GLY A 671 0.40 -0.69 13.25
N ALA A 672 0.67 -1.80 12.56
CA ALA A 672 1.60 -1.82 11.45
C ALA A 672 1.19 -0.83 10.34
N THR A 673 2.17 -0.15 9.79
CA THR A 673 1.99 0.75 8.65
C THR A 673 1.73 -0.04 7.37
N VAL A 674 1.17 0.63 6.35
CA VAL A 674 1.02 0.03 5.01
C VAL A 674 2.37 -0.44 4.47
N ARG A 675 3.47 0.25 4.80
CA ARG A 675 4.83 -0.12 4.42
C ARG A 675 5.26 -1.46 5.02
N GLU A 676 4.99 -1.69 6.30
CA GLU A 676 5.33 -2.95 6.98
C GLU A 676 4.48 -4.12 6.47
N VAL A 677 3.18 -3.89 6.29
CA VAL A 677 2.27 -4.86 5.69
C VAL A 677 2.70 -5.20 4.26
N THR A 678 3.06 -4.20 3.45
CA THR A 678 3.55 -4.38 2.07
C THR A 678 4.83 -5.20 2.03
N LYS A 679 5.79 -4.91 2.92
CA LYS A 679 7.05 -5.68 3.02
C LYS A 679 6.78 -7.14 3.31
N ARG A 680 5.78 -7.46 4.15
CA ARG A 680 5.43 -8.85 4.47
C ARG A 680 4.70 -9.56 3.33
N VAL A 681 3.81 -8.85 2.63
CA VAL A 681 3.05 -9.41 1.50
C VAL A 681 3.96 -9.68 0.29
N ASN A 682 4.84 -8.75 -0.04
CA ASN A 682 5.58 -8.79 -1.30
C ASN A 682 7.10 -8.99 -1.11
N GLY A 683 7.58 -9.15 0.12
CA GLY A 683 9.03 -9.26 0.42
C GLY A 683 9.83 -7.94 0.24
N GLY A 684 9.19 -6.88 -0.27
CA GLY A 684 9.78 -5.57 -0.58
C GLY A 684 8.69 -4.49 -0.68
N TYR A 685 9.04 -3.31 -1.22
CA TYR A 685 8.12 -2.14 -1.24
C TYR A 685 7.49 -1.86 -2.62
N ASN A 686 7.51 -2.83 -3.54
CA ASN A 686 6.90 -2.64 -4.86
C ASN A 686 5.40 -2.36 -4.72
N GLY A 687 4.94 -1.33 -5.42
CA GLY A 687 3.54 -0.91 -5.37
C GLY A 687 3.12 -0.19 -4.08
N LEU A 688 4.05 0.16 -3.18
CA LEU A 688 3.72 0.79 -1.89
C LEU A 688 2.82 2.03 -2.02
N ALA A 689 3.09 2.91 -2.98
CA ALA A 689 2.29 4.11 -3.21
C ALA A 689 0.83 3.79 -3.59
N ASP A 690 0.62 2.75 -4.41
CA ASP A 690 -0.71 2.35 -4.84
C ASP A 690 -1.46 1.58 -3.73
N ARG A 691 -0.75 0.73 -2.97
CA ARG A 691 -1.27 0.11 -1.73
C ARG A 691 -1.67 1.15 -0.70
N GLN A 692 -0.88 2.24 -0.56
CA GLN A 692 -1.21 3.36 0.30
C GLN A 692 -2.48 4.06 -0.18
N ARG A 693 -2.60 4.34 -1.49
CA ARG A 693 -3.82 4.93 -2.07
C ARG A 693 -5.07 4.09 -1.81
N TYR A 694 -5.00 2.76 -1.96
CA TYR A 694 -6.13 1.89 -1.62
C TYR A 694 -6.41 1.87 -0.11
N TYR A 695 -5.37 1.94 0.72
CA TYR A 695 -5.54 2.02 2.17
C TYR A 695 -6.22 3.33 2.60
N ASP A 696 -5.85 4.46 1.97
CA ASP A 696 -6.47 5.76 2.23
C ASP A 696 -7.96 5.75 1.85
N LYS A 697 -8.29 5.15 0.69
CA LYS A 697 -9.70 4.92 0.31
C LYS A 697 -10.43 4.03 1.33
N ALA A 698 -9.80 2.94 1.75
CA ALA A 698 -10.37 2.07 2.77
C ALA A 698 -10.60 2.81 4.10
N CYS A 699 -9.71 3.74 4.47
CA CYS A 699 -9.88 4.60 5.64
C CYS A 699 -11.08 5.55 5.51
N GLN A 700 -11.33 6.08 4.31
CA GLN A 700 -12.47 6.96 4.04
C GLN A 700 -13.81 6.24 4.16
N VAL A 701 -13.89 4.99 3.69
CA VAL A 701 -15.17 4.25 3.57
C VAL A 701 -15.45 3.27 4.71
N ILE A 702 -14.42 2.65 5.29
CA ILE A 702 -14.54 1.72 6.42
C ILE A 702 -14.27 2.48 7.72
N LYS A 703 -15.24 3.26 8.19
CA LYS A 703 -15.10 4.08 9.42
C LYS A 703 -15.35 3.29 10.70
N GLN A 704 -16.34 2.40 10.67
CA GLN A 704 -16.76 1.53 11.77
C GLN A 704 -17.33 0.24 11.17
N LEU A 705 -17.33 -0.84 11.95
CA LEU A 705 -17.99 -2.09 11.58
C LEU A 705 -19.42 -2.10 12.13
N PRO A 706 -20.34 -2.89 11.53
CA PRO A 706 -21.68 -3.04 12.07
C PRO A 706 -21.58 -3.55 13.51
N SER A 707 -22.12 -2.78 14.47
CA SER A 707 -22.23 -3.21 15.86
C SER A 707 -23.18 -4.40 15.92
N THR A 708 -22.63 -5.60 16.06
CA THR A 708 -23.44 -6.78 16.38
C THR A 708 -23.66 -6.76 17.89
N PRO A 709 -24.90 -6.80 18.39
CA PRO A 709 -25.16 -6.91 19.82
C PRO A 709 -24.51 -8.20 20.35
N LEU A 710 -23.74 -8.08 21.44
CA LEU A 710 -23.23 -9.22 22.20
C LEU A 710 -24.41 -10.00 22.76
N HIS A 711 -24.80 -11.09 22.10
CA HIS A 711 -25.55 -12.16 22.75
C HIS A 711 -24.57 -12.97 23.59
N THR A 712 -24.47 -12.61 24.86
CA THR A 712 -23.96 -13.50 25.90
C THR A 712 -25.06 -14.51 26.19
N GLU A 713 -24.98 -15.70 25.59
CA GLU A 713 -25.74 -16.86 26.07
C GLU A 713 -25.01 -17.42 27.29
N GLU A 714 -25.40 -16.92 28.47
CA GLU A 714 -25.13 -17.56 29.75
C GLU A 714 -26.16 -18.68 29.96
N LEU A 715 -25.67 -19.89 30.19
CA LEU A 715 -26.47 -21.08 30.46
C LEU A 715 -27.37 -20.86 31.67
N ALA A 716 -28.64 -21.22 31.48
CA ALA A 716 -29.71 -21.17 32.46
C ALA A 716 -29.37 -21.83 33.81
N ALA A 717 -29.66 -21.09 34.89
CA ALA A 717 -30.15 -21.65 36.14
C ALA A 717 -31.56 -21.09 36.41
N GLN A 718 -32.45 -21.99 36.81
CA GLN A 718 -33.91 -21.85 36.89
C GLN A 718 -34.41 -20.95 38.05
N PRO A 719 -35.72 -20.59 38.04
CA PRO A 719 -36.26 -19.42 38.73
C PRO A 719 -36.82 -19.74 40.12
N GLU A 720 -36.68 -18.80 41.06
CA GLU A 720 -37.54 -18.74 42.25
C GLU A 720 -38.21 -17.37 42.37
N THR A 721 -39.53 -17.43 42.15
CA THR A 721 -40.63 -16.69 42.75
C THR A 721 -40.35 -15.53 43.71
N GLY A 722 -41.03 -14.39 43.49
CA GLY A 722 -41.71 -13.71 44.60
C GLY A 722 -41.71 -12.18 44.62
N LYS A 723 -42.88 -11.64 44.28
CA LYS A 723 -43.54 -10.41 44.79
C LYS A 723 -43.17 -9.04 44.22
N ALA A 724 -44.25 -8.44 43.71
CA ALA A 724 -44.44 -7.06 43.34
C ALA A 724 -44.41 -6.08 44.52
N ALA A 725 -43.97 -4.85 44.27
CA ALA A 725 -44.55 -3.64 44.83
C ALA A 725 -44.25 -2.43 43.92
N THR A 726 -45.25 -1.58 43.82
CA THR A 726 -45.48 -0.42 42.96
C THR A 726 -44.81 0.88 43.44
N GLU A 727 -44.56 1.76 42.47
CA GLU A 727 -44.61 3.25 42.50
C GLU A 727 -43.84 4.05 43.57
N SER A 728 -42.95 4.97 43.15
CA SER A 728 -43.23 6.43 43.16
C SER A 728 -42.08 7.23 42.53
N SER A 729 -42.44 8.36 41.92
CA SER A 729 -41.54 9.35 41.33
C SER A 729 -40.83 10.21 42.37
N ASP A 730 -39.91 11.02 41.85
CA ASP A 730 -39.30 12.22 42.42
C ASP A 730 -38.12 12.01 43.39
N GLN A 731 -36.92 12.31 42.91
CA GLN A 731 -36.22 13.55 43.27
C GLN A 731 -34.81 13.56 42.65
N VAL A 732 -34.60 14.53 41.76
CA VAL A 732 -33.31 14.96 41.27
C VAL A 732 -32.47 15.44 42.46
N SER A 733 -31.38 14.73 42.78
CA SER A 733 -30.30 15.27 43.59
C SER A 733 -28.94 14.80 43.06
N LYS A 734 -28.08 15.79 42.78
CA LYS A 734 -26.67 15.70 42.39
C LYS A 734 -25.95 14.52 43.03
N VAL A 735 -25.51 13.57 42.21
CA VAL A 735 -24.33 12.74 42.55
C VAL A 735 -23.13 13.41 41.90
N GLU A 736 -22.39 14.10 42.74
CA GLU A 736 -21.06 14.61 42.47
C GLU A 736 -20.15 13.40 42.20
N VAL A 737 -19.86 13.13 40.93
CA VAL A 737 -18.85 12.14 40.56
C VAL A 737 -17.50 12.73 40.93
N VAL A 738 -17.03 12.40 42.13
CA VAL A 738 -15.63 12.57 42.51
C VAL A 738 -14.82 11.73 41.51
N ARG A 739 -14.28 12.39 40.47
CA ARG A 739 -13.25 11.80 39.61
C ARG A 739 -12.02 11.68 40.49
N GLU A 740 -11.72 10.48 40.99
CA GLU A 740 -10.42 10.20 41.58
C GLU A 740 -9.34 10.62 40.59
N MET A 741 -8.42 11.48 41.03
CA MET A 741 -7.28 11.87 40.21
C MET A 741 -6.42 10.63 39.96
N PRO A 742 -5.98 10.36 38.71
CA PRO A 742 -5.15 9.20 38.43
C PRO A 742 -3.87 9.26 39.28
N LYS A 743 -3.57 8.15 39.97
CA LYS A 743 -2.38 8.01 40.83
C LYS A 743 -1.12 8.36 40.02
N ILE A 744 -0.33 9.32 40.52
CA ILE A 744 0.97 9.66 39.92
C ILE A 744 1.95 8.52 40.21
N LEU A 745 2.26 7.73 39.18
CA LEU A 745 3.20 6.61 39.30
C LEU A 745 4.63 7.10 39.53
N THR A 746 5.34 6.45 40.43
CA THR A 746 6.81 6.56 40.58
C THR A 746 7.48 5.33 39.97
N PRO A 747 8.81 5.34 39.71
CA PRO A 747 9.48 4.17 39.15
C PRO A 747 9.30 2.87 39.95
N LYS A 748 9.03 2.98 41.26
CA LYS A 748 8.77 1.82 42.14
C LYS A 748 7.37 1.23 41.99
N ASP A 749 6.42 2.00 41.44
CA ASP A 749 5.04 1.56 41.21
C ASP A 749 4.87 0.85 39.86
N VAL A 750 5.91 0.81 39.03
CA VAL A 750 5.85 0.31 37.65
C VAL A 750 6.65 -0.99 37.54
N ASP A 751 6.00 -2.05 37.07
CA ASP A 751 6.73 -3.21 36.57
C ASP A 751 7.29 -2.89 35.17
N TRP A 752 8.58 -2.56 35.12
CA TRP A 752 9.27 -2.18 33.89
C TRP A 752 9.50 -3.36 32.92
N SER A 753 9.13 -4.57 33.31
CA SER A 753 9.15 -5.76 32.44
C SER A 753 7.79 -6.08 31.82
N ASP A 754 6.70 -5.59 32.41
CA ASP A 754 5.34 -5.76 31.88
C ASP A 754 4.98 -4.65 30.90
N MET A 755 5.04 -4.98 29.61
CA MET A 755 4.72 -4.08 28.50
C MET A 755 3.24 -3.62 28.50
N SER A 756 2.35 -4.31 29.21
CA SER A 756 0.95 -3.91 29.33
C SER A 756 0.70 -2.86 30.42
N THR A 757 1.72 -2.58 31.25
CA THR A 757 1.65 -1.58 32.33
C THR A 757 1.27 -0.21 31.77
N HIS A 758 0.18 0.37 32.25
CA HIS A 758 -0.22 1.72 31.90
C HIS A 758 0.64 2.73 32.66
N LEU A 759 1.43 3.53 31.94
CA LEU A 759 2.21 4.62 32.52
C LEU A 759 1.34 5.86 32.77
N THR A 760 0.31 6.02 31.94
CA THR A 760 -0.78 7.00 32.08
C THR A 760 -2.09 6.35 31.61
N PRO A 761 -3.28 6.96 31.84
CA PRO A 761 -4.55 6.38 31.46
C PRO A 761 -4.67 5.93 30.00
N HIS A 762 -3.98 6.61 29.08
CA HIS A 762 -4.06 6.30 27.64
C HIS A 762 -2.79 5.73 27.03
N PHE A 763 -1.70 5.58 27.80
CA PHE A 763 -0.43 5.12 27.25
C PHE A 763 0.26 4.08 28.13
N THR A 764 0.69 3.01 27.47
CA THR A 764 1.37 1.87 28.08
C THR A 764 2.90 1.97 27.98
N LEU A 765 3.57 1.19 28.81
CA LEU A 765 5.02 0.98 28.74
C LEU A 765 5.41 0.40 27.38
N GLY A 766 4.65 -0.56 26.87
CA GLY A 766 4.86 -1.17 25.56
C GLY A 766 4.79 -0.18 24.40
N GLU A 767 3.93 0.83 24.47
CA GLU A 767 3.88 1.89 23.45
C GLU A 767 5.13 2.77 23.47
N ASN A 768 5.61 3.17 24.66
CA ASN A 768 6.85 3.94 24.78
C ASN A 768 8.07 3.12 24.35
N LEU A 769 8.15 1.87 24.82
CA LEU A 769 9.24 0.93 24.54
C LEU A 769 9.06 0.16 23.24
N ARG A 770 8.06 0.50 22.41
CA ARG A 770 7.79 -0.16 21.12
C ARG A 770 7.73 -1.70 21.21
N ASN A 771 7.25 -2.22 22.34
CA ASN A 771 7.20 -3.65 22.69
C ASN A 771 8.53 -4.40 22.48
N ASP A 772 9.66 -3.70 22.67
CA ASP A 772 11.00 -4.26 22.54
C ASP A 772 11.66 -4.34 23.93
N PRO A 773 11.79 -5.53 24.53
CA PRO A 773 12.39 -5.70 25.86
C PRO A 773 13.82 -5.15 25.97
N ARG A 774 14.54 -5.03 24.85
CA ARG A 774 15.88 -4.42 24.83
C ARG A 774 15.85 -2.92 25.13
N ARG A 775 14.66 -2.30 25.17
CA ARG A 775 14.45 -0.89 25.51
C ARG A 775 14.04 -0.67 26.96
N ILE A 776 14.03 -1.69 27.81
CA ILE A 776 13.72 -1.50 29.23
C ILE A 776 14.77 -0.59 29.87
N PRO A 777 14.39 0.51 30.55
CA PRO A 777 15.35 1.45 31.15
C PRO A 777 16.06 0.81 32.36
N HIS A 778 17.38 0.98 32.43
CA HIS A 778 18.23 0.30 33.42
C HIS A 778 18.45 1.08 34.71
N ASP A 779 18.07 2.37 34.76
CA ASP A 779 18.25 3.22 35.94
C ASP A 779 17.03 4.10 36.25
N THR A 780 16.96 4.56 37.50
CA THR A 780 15.84 5.35 38.02
C THR A 780 15.72 6.74 37.37
N THR A 781 16.80 7.30 36.86
CA THR A 781 16.77 8.61 36.18
C THR A 781 16.02 8.49 34.85
N LEU A 782 16.35 7.48 34.05
CA LEU A 782 15.64 7.18 32.80
C LEU A 782 14.17 6.88 33.04
N GLN A 783 13.87 6.07 34.07
CA GLN A 783 12.50 5.76 34.47
C GLN A 783 11.71 7.01 34.83
N ASN A 784 12.28 7.92 35.62
CA ASN A 784 11.67 9.21 35.96
C ASN A 784 11.46 10.10 34.73
N ASN A 785 12.42 10.14 33.82
CA ASN A 785 12.32 10.92 32.59
C ASN A 785 11.18 10.41 31.70
N ILE A 786 11.08 9.09 31.53
CA ILE A 786 9.99 8.44 30.79
C ILE A 786 8.65 8.79 31.42
N LEU A 787 8.49 8.60 32.73
CA LEU A 787 7.24 8.96 33.42
C LEU A 787 6.89 10.44 33.24
N THR A 788 7.88 11.33 33.21
CA THR A 788 7.67 12.77 33.02
C THR A 788 7.16 13.09 31.62
N ILE A 789 7.82 12.63 30.54
CA ILE A 789 7.37 12.90 29.17
C ILE A 789 6.01 12.24 28.89
N MET A 790 5.74 11.07 29.46
CA MET A 790 4.46 10.38 29.30
C MET A 790 3.30 11.15 29.95
N ARG A 791 3.51 11.79 31.10
CA ARG A 791 2.50 12.69 31.71
C ARG A 791 2.22 13.92 30.86
N GLU A 792 3.23 14.47 30.21
CA GLU A 792 3.03 15.56 29.25
C GLU A 792 2.22 15.09 28.04
N LEU A 793 2.55 13.91 27.51
CA LEU A 793 1.83 13.31 26.40
C LEU A 793 0.34 13.02 26.75
N GLU A 794 0.07 12.61 28.00
CA GLU A 794 -1.30 12.44 28.51
C GLU A 794 -2.11 13.74 28.46
N LYS A 795 -1.50 14.89 28.81
CA LYS A 795 -2.15 16.21 28.67
C LYS A 795 -2.46 16.53 27.21
N ILE A 796 -1.52 16.27 26.31
CA ILE A 796 -1.71 16.46 24.86
C ILE A 796 -2.87 15.61 24.36
N ARG A 797 -2.89 14.32 24.73
CA ARG A 797 -3.93 13.37 24.33
C ARG A 797 -5.31 13.73 24.85
N THR A 798 -5.38 14.20 26.10
CA THR A 798 -6.61 14.65 26.75
C THR A 798 -7.18 15.87 26.02
N ASP A 799 -6.34 16.87 25.75
CA ASP A 799 -6.75 18.10 25.06
C ASP A 799 -7.07 17.89 23.59
N TYR A 800 -6.34 16.99 22.92
CA TYR A 800 -6.60 16.66 21.51
C TYR A 800 -7.93 15.93 21.33
N GLY A 801 -8.39 15.20 22.36
CA GLY A 801 -9.65 14.46 22.35
C GLY A 801 -9.68 13.24 21.44
N LYS A 802 -8.65 13.00 20.61
CA LYS A 802 -8.54 11.86 19.67
C LYS A 802 -7.28 11.02 19.93
N PRO A 803 -7.27 9.73 19.55
CA PRO A 803 -6.11 8.86 19.79
C PRO A 803 -4.82 9.41 19.17
N ILE A 804 -3.72 9.30 19.93
CA ILE A 804 -2.35 9.68 19.52
C ILE A 804 -1.52 8.40 19.54
N ILE A 805 -0.71 8.19 18.51
CA ILE A 805 0.19 7.04 18.37
C ILE A 805 1.61 7.48 18.72
N ILE A 806 2.29 6.72 19.59
CA ILE A 806 3.73 6.86 19.83
C ILE A 806 4.47 6.08 18.75
N THR A 807 5.12 6.78 17.82
CA THR A 807 5.93 6.15 16.76
C THR A 807 7.34 5.79 17.26
N SER A 808 7.85 6.51 18.27
CA SER A 808 9.14 6.22 18.92
C SER A 808 9.22 6.86 20.31
N GLY A 809 9.43 6.06 21.36
CA GLY A 809 9.70 6.56 22.72
C GLY A 809 11.17 6.42 23.12
N TYR A 810 11.42 5.97 24.35
CA TYR A 810 12.78 5.73 24.85
C TYR A 810 13.49 4.64 24.01
N ARG A 811 14.80 4.81 23.82
CA ARG A 811 15.67 3.80 23.21
C ARG A 811 17.11 3.92 23.69
N PRO A 812 17.76 2.81 24.09
CA PRO A 812 19.17 2.80 24.46
C PRO A 812 20.07 3.06 23.24
N GLU A 813 21.33 3.41 23.50
CA GLU A 813 22.28 3.87 22.48
C GLU A 813 22.44 2.90 21.29
N GLN A 814 22.51 1.59 21.56
CA GLN A 814 22.64 0.58 20.52
C GLN A 814 21.47 0.62 19.53
N ILE A 815 20.26 0.74 20.06
CA ILE A 815 19.04 0.84 19.25
C ILE A 815 18.98 2.20 18.55
N ASN A 816 19.39 3.28 19.22
CA ASN A 816 19.49 4.60 18.60
C ASN A 816 20.43 4.61 17.39
N ARG A 817 21.61 3.95 17.49
CA ARG A 817 22.53 3.79 16.34
C ARG A 817 21.92 2.97 15.21
N ALA A 818 21.23 1.88 15.53
CA ALA A 818 20.58 1.02 14.54
C ALA A 818 19.48 1.73 13.74
N VAL A 819 18.81 2.72 14.33
CA VAL A 819 17.80 3.54 13.64
C VAL A 819 18.34 4.83 13.03
N GLY A 820 19.67 5.01 12.99
CA GLY A 820 20.31 6.21 12.43
C GLY A 820 20.16 7.47 13.30
N GLY A 821 19.90 7.33 14.60
CA GLY A 821 19.76 8.45 15.51
C GLY A 821 21.11 9.08 15.89
N VAL A 822 21.11 10.38 16.17
CA VAL A 822 22.31 11.12 16.62
C VAL A 822 22.74 10.69 18.03
N SER A 823 24.05 10.75 18.31
CA SER A 823 24.65 10.31 19.59
C SER A 823 24.11 11.06 20.82
N ASN A 824 23.72 12.33 20.66
CA ASN A 824 23.17 13.17 21.73
C ASN A 824 21.62 13.22 21.75
N SER A 825 20.94 12.20 21.23
CA SER A 825 19.48 12.15 21.14
C SER A 825 18.79 12.17 22.50
N GLN A 826 17.70 12.93 22.62
CA GLN A 826 16.86 12.94 23.83
C GLN A 826 16.07 11.64 24.03
N HIS A 827 15.87 10.83 22.99
CA HIS A 827 15.28 9.51 23.16
C HIS A 827 16.17 8.56 23.97
N ILE A 828 17.50 8.75 23.96
CA ILE A 828 18.43 8.01 24.82
C ILE A 828 18.32 8.45 26.28
N ARG A 829 17.87 9.69 26.53
CA ARG A 829 17.68 10.23 27.88
C ARG A 829 16.29 9.96 28.45
N GLY A 830 15.38 9.36 27.68
CA GLY A 830 13.99 9.13 28.08
C GLY A 830 13.13 10.39 28.14
N THR A 831 13.60 11.50 27.58
CA THR A 831 12.96 12.83 27.67
C THR A 831 12.24 13.25 26.38
N ALA A 832 12.14 12.36 25.40
CA ALA A 832 11.55 12.63 24.09
C ALA A 832 10.63 11.52 23.60
N VAL A 833 9.65 11.91 22.78
CA VAL A 833 8.73 10.99 22.11
C VAL A 833 8.36 11.53 20.73
N ASP A 834 8.33 10.64 19.74
CA ASP A 834 7.81 10.91 18.40
C ASP A 834 6.36 10.44 18.35
N ILE A 835 5.45 11.32 17.96
CA ILE A 835 4.00 11.09 18.02
C ILE A 835 3.30 11.48 16.73
N CYS A 836 2.15 10.87 16.44
CA CYS A 836 1.27 11.29 15.36
C CYS A 836 -0.20 11.08 15.74
N PRO A 837 -1.16 11.82 15.14
CA PRO A 837 -2.56 11.55 15.41
C PRO A 837 -2.93 10.21 14.77
N ALA A 838 -3.70 9.36 15.46
CA ALA A 838 -4.16 8.10 14.87
C ALA A 838 -5.08 8.35 13.66
N HIS A 839 -5.73 9.50 13.62
CA HIS A 839 -6.63 9.94 12.56
C HIS A 839 -6.46 11.44 12.31
N GLY A 840 -6.38 11.84 11.04
CA GLY A 840 -6.24 13.24 10.63
C GLY A 840 -4.89 13.54 9.99
N ASP A 841 -4.73 14.78 9.55
CA ASP A 841 -3.52 15.23 8.87
C ASP A 841 -2.39 15.53 9.87
N VAL A 842 -1.19 15.01 9.60
CA VAL A 842 -0.03 15.16 10.49
C VAL A 842 0.51 16.59 10.48
N PHE A 843 0.35 17.34 9.38
CA PHE A 843 0.78 18.75 9.32
C PHE A 843 -0.13 19.64 10.17
N GLU A 844 -1.45 19.41 10.12
CA GLU A 844 -2.40 20.11 10.99
C GLU A 844 -2.18 19.75 12.47
N PHE A 845 -1.91 18.47 12.76
CA PHE A 845 -1.54 18.06 14.11
C PHE A 845 -0.23 18.70 14.57
N GLN A 846 0.79 18.74 13.72
CA GLN A 846 2.07 19.40 14.02
C GLN A 846 1.87 20.89 14.32
N LYS A 847 1.08 21.59 13.51
CA LYS A 847 0.76 22.99 13.71
C LYS A 847 0.05 23.21 15.05
N TRP A 848 -0.91 22.34 15.38
CA TRP A 848 -1.63 22.40 16.65
C TRP A 848 -0.74 22.09 17.86
N VAL A 849 0.14 21.09 17.77
CA VAL A 849 1.11 20.77 18.84
C VAL A 849 2.08 21.92 19.03
N ASP A 850 2.62 22.49 17.94
CA ASP A 850 3.57 23.60 18.02
C ASP A 850 2.97 24.85 18.66
N GLN A 851 1.67 25.12 18.44
CA GLN A 851 0.99 26.23 19.10
C GLN A 851 1.00 26.11 20.62
N HIS A 852 0.85 24.90 21.17
CA HIS A 852 0.58 24.66 22.59
C HIS A 852 1.73 24.02 23.37
N TRP A 853 2.74 23.47 22.69
CA TRP A 853 3.91 22.86 23.30
C TRP A 853 5.00 23.89 23.58
N TYR A 854 5.46 23.99 24.82
CA TYR A 854 6.52 24.90 25.25
C TYR A 854 7.87 24.20 25.46
N GLY A 855 7.93 22.86 25.40
CA GLY A 855 9.18 22.10 25.27
C GLY A 855 9.86 22.31 23.92
N ALA A 856 10.96 21.61 23.65
CA ALA A 856 11.57 21.61 22.32
C ALA A 856 10.79 20.69 21.36
N LEU A 857 10.77 21.05 20.08
CA LEU A 857 9.93 20.39 19.08
C LEU A 857 10.60 20.32 17.73
N GLY A 858 10.53 19.15 17.11
CA GLY A 858 11.00 18.94 15.75
C GLY A 858 9.85 18.74 14.78
N TRP A 859 9.85 19.50 13.69
CA TRP A 859 8.86 19.46 12.63
C TRP A 859 9.08 18.25 11.71
N GLY A 860 8.58 17.10 12.15
CA GLY A 860 8.72 15.81 11.50
C GLY A 860 7.60 15.42 10.54
N ALA A 861 6.58 16.28 10.29
CA ALA A 861 5.35 15.87 9.60
C ALA A 861 5.62 15.27 8.21
N LYS A 862 6.63 15.76 7.48
CA LYS A 862 7.10 15.19 6.20
C LYS A 862 7.55 13.73 6.31
N LYS A 863 8.02 13.32 7.49
CA LYS A 863 8.42 11.96 7.84
C LYS A 863 7.34 11.20 8.62
N GLY A 864 6.15 11.78 8.78
CA GLY A 864 4.97 11.13 9.36
C GLY A 864 4.87 11.18 10.89
N PHE A 865 5.64 12.03 11.57
CA PHE A 865 5.58 12.18 13.03
C PHE A 865 5.83 13.62 13.48
N VAL A 866 5.59 13.94 14.74
CA VAL A 866 5.96 15.19 15.40
C VAL A 866 6.84 14.82 16.57
N HIS A 867 8.03 15.41 16.64
CA HIS A 867 8.95 15.17 17.75
C HIS A 867 8.69 16.16 18.87
N ILE A 868 8.51 15.68 20.09
CA ILE A 868 8.47 16.52 21.29
C ILE A 868 9.49 16.04 22.31
N ASP A 869 10.14 16.98 22.98
CA ASP A 869 11.02 16.68 24.11
C ASP A 869 10.99 17.76 25.19
N CYS A 870 11.33 17.35 26.42
CA CYS A 870 11.22 18.20 27.61
C CYS A 870 12.39 19.18 27.81
N ARG A 871 13.34 19.30 26.87
CA ARG A 871 14.52 20.17 27.08
C ARG A 871 14.13 21.64 26.92
N ASN A 872 14.71 22.50 27.77
CA ASN A 872 14.66 23.97 27.66
C ASN A 872 13.24 24.56 27.56
N GLY A 873 12.23 23.91 28.13
CA GLY A 873 10.85 24.35 28.01
C GLY A 873 9.95 23.79 29.10
N LYS A 874 8.74 24.35 29.23
CA LYS A 874 7.86 24.12 30.39
C LYS A 874 6.77 23.06 30.16
N GLY A 875 6.69 22.44 28.98
CA GLY A 875 5.72 21.37 28.67
C GLY A 875 4.44 21.87 27.97
N TRP A 876 3.32 21.16 28.14
CA TRP A 876 2.06 21.44 27.46
C TRP A 876 1.28 22.59 28.10
N LYS A 877 0.95 23.62 27.30
CA LYS A 877 0.14 24.81 27.69
C LYS A 877 0.59 25.54 28.96
N THR A 878 1.86 25.46 29.30
CA THR A 878 2.42 26.08 30.52
C THR A 878 2.74 27.56 30.37
N GLY A 879 2.74 28.10 29.15
CA GLY A 879 3.17 29.47 28.87
C GLY A 879 4.69 29.68 29.01
N GLY A 880 5.18 30.85 28.59
CA GLY A 880 6.60 31.23 28.65
C GLY A 880 7.33 31.15 27.31
N GLU A 881 8.66 31.18 27.34
CA GLU A 881 9.48 30.99 26.15
C GLU A 881 9.40 29.54 25.66
N LYS A 882 9.27 29.35 24.33
CA LYS A 882 9.25 28.02 23.72
C LYS A 882 10.67 27.48 23.58
N GLY A 883 10.83 26.17 23.78
CA GLY A 883 12.10 25.48 23.51
C GLY A 883 12.50 25.52 22.01
N VAL A 884 13.65 24.93 21.70
CA VAL A 884 14.22 24.93 20.34
C VAL A 884 13.25 24.29 19.32
N ARG A 885 13.23 24.83 18.09
CA ARG A 885 12.49 24.30 16.94
C ARG A 885 13.45 23.93 15.81
N TRP A 886 13.24 22.79 15.17
CA TRP A 886 14.04 22.36 14.01
C TRP A 886 13.21 21.57 12.99
N ASN A 887 13.68 21.50 11.76
CA ASN A 887 13.10 20.66 10.71
C ASN A 887 13.83 19.32 10.60
N TYR A 888 13.10 18.27 10.23
CA TYR A 888 13.65 16.94 9.97
C TYR A 888 14.02 16.69 8.51
#